data_AF-A0A1V5TIJ6-F1
#
_entry.id   AF-A0A1V5TIJ6-F1
#
_cell.length_a   1.000
_cell.length_b   1.000
_cell.length_c   1.000
_cell.angle_alpha   90.00
_cell.angle_beta   90.00
_cell.angle_gamma   90.00
#
_symmetry.space_group_name_H-M   'P 1'
#
loop_
_entity.id
_entity.type
_entity.pdbx_description
1 polymer ?
#
loop_
_entity_poly.entity_id
_entity_poly.type
_entity_poly.pdbx_seq_one_letter_code
_entity_poly.pdbx_strand_id
1 'polypeptide(L)'
;MYKFLILLLLSFSFFSSFSSAQFNSENYWKDINESQIELLRERDIVPREYRTVQLNVEAMKNLLQTAPMEFTIDAASRNVVMELPFPDGTMQKFVIFESPIMEPELAAKYPEIKTYSAYGIDDKYATMRFDLTPLGFHAMVLSPNGAVFIDPYTIGDIHNYISYYKRDYVKFNADFECELLYEENKLNELEYLKGNNVLTPTGPQLRTYRLANAATGEYTAYHGGTVALGLAAVVTTINRVDGIYEKEVAVRMVLIANNDLIIYTNAGTDPYTNNNGSTMLGQNISNLSTVIGNANFDIGHVFSTGGGGVAYLGCVCTSSKAGGVTGSPAPVGDPYDIDYVAHEMGHQFGANHTFNGTTGSCSGTNRNASTAYEPGSASTIMGYAGICYPQDLQPHSDPYFHTISFDEIVNYTNFGNGNGCAVTTNTGNLAPIVTVPVGGFYIPKSTPFAITGSAVDPNGDALTYCWEEFDLGPAGAPGSPVGNAPIFRSWNPTNSPTRIFPRLQNLLNNTTVIGELLPTYARAMTFRLTVRDSKMGGGGVDRAQFQFSVDGNSGPFVVTVPNTNVNWSALSTQTVTWNVANTNVAPVNCANVNILLSTDGGNTWPIVLAANTPNDGSEDVVIPDNQVTTARIKVEAAGNIFFDISNVNFTISQPIPVELTMFTAERLDAGVLLSWETATETNNSGFEVERSRDSENFASIGFVKGNGTTTQKSNYNFIDTDIEIGNYYYRLKQVDFDGTSKYYNVVMIDAGLPRDFSVMQNYPNPFNPVTSIKFQLPVDSKVKIEIFNSLGERISELLNNQLSAGFHEVSFDASNQASGIFYYVVTATGTDGRDFRSVKKMVLMK
;
A
#
# COMPACT_ATOMS: atom_id res chain seq x y z
N MET A 1 -25.06 -72.51 -39.95
CA MET A 1 -25.42 -73.37 -38.80
C MET A 1 -24.56 -72.92 -37.62
N TYR A 2 -25.20 -72.31 -36.61
CA TYR A 2 -24.77 -72.02 -35.21
C TYR A 2 -23.34 -71.48 -34.94
N LYS A 3 -23.18 -70.19 -34.56
CA LYS A 3 -23.25 -69.60 -33.19
C LYS A 3 -22.13 -70.07 -32.25
N PHE A 4 -21.20 -69.18 -31.84
CA PHE A 4 -21.13 -68.59 -30.48
C PHE A 4 -19.82 -67.79 -30.19
N LEU A 5 -19.95 -66.80 -29.28
CA LEU A 5 -18.97 -65.96 -28.54
C LEU A 5 -18.11 -64.96 -29.35
N ILE A 6 -18.24 -63.62 -29.26
CA ILE A 6 -18.26 -62.60 -28.15
C ILE A 6 -16.87 -61.97 -27.86
N LEU A 7 -16.79 -60.63 -28.07
CA LEU A 7 -15.91 -59.57 -27.53
C LEU A 7 -14.40 -59.66 -27.91
N LEU A 8 -13.68 -58.63 -28.40
CA LEU A 8 -13.62 -57.18 -28.09
C LEU A 8 -12.93 -56.41 -29.26
N LEU A 9 -13.12 -55.09 -29.29
CA LEU A 9 -12.30 -54.04 -29.97
C LEU A 9 -12.56 -53.80 -31.47
N LEU A 10 -13.29 -52.71 -31.77
CA LEU A 10 -12.84 -51.70 -32.72
C LEU A 10 -13.65 -50.39 -32.58
N SER A 11 -12.89 -49.31 -32.48
CA SER A 11 -13.22 -47.89 -32.49
C SER A 11 -14.36 -47.48 -33.43
N PHE A 12 -15.32 -46.72 -32.90
CA PHE A 12 -16.24 -45.90 -33.70
C PHE A 12 -15.92 -44.42 -33.48
N SER A 13 -15.38 -43.78 -34.50
CA SER A 13 -15.24 -42.33 -34.61
C SER A 13 -16.62 -41.69 -34.72
N PHE A 14 -17.06 -41.00 -33.67
CA PHE A 14 -18.18 -40.07 -33.76
C PHE A 14 -17.63 -38.70 -34.17
N PHE A 15 -17.97 -38.26 -35.38
CA PHE A 15 -17.84 -36.87 -35.79
C PHE A 15 -18.86 -36.04 -35.00
N SER A 16 -18.39 -35.30 -33.99
CA SER A 16 -19.10 -34.16 -33.44
C SER A 16 -18.60 -32.90 -34.14
N SER A 17 -19.37 -32.43 -35.12
CA SER A 17 -19.21 -31.09 -35.70
C SER A 17 -19.61 -30.05 -34.65
N PHE A 18 -18.63 -29.58 -33.88
CA PHE A 18 -18.73 -28.29 -33.19
C PHE A 18 -18.67 -27.19 -34.25
N SER A 19 -19.79 -26.51 -34.48
CA SER A 19 -19.76 -25.21 -35.15
C SER A 19 -19.13 -24.21 -34.19
N SER A 20 -17.84 -23.94 -34.36
CA SER A 20 -17.23 -22.73 -33.82
C SER A 20 -17.90 -21.54 -34.49
N ALA A 21 -18.72 -20.79 -33.76
CA ALA A 21 -19.15 -19.48 -34.20
C ALA A 21 -17.88 -18.62 -34.39
N GLN A 22 -17.57 -18.27 -35.64
CA GLN A 22 -16.60 -17.21 -35.92
C GLN A 22 -17.16 -15.91 -35.35
N PHE A 23 -16.57 -15.40 -34.27
CA PHE A 23 -16.75 -14.02 -33.88
C PHE A 23 -16.13 -13.14 -34.96
N ASN A 24 -16.96 -12.49 -35.78
CA ASN A 24 -16.50 -11.31 -36.51
C ASN A 24 -16.14 -10.25 -35.47
N SER A 25 -14.90 -9.78 -35.48
CA SER A 25 -14.49 -8.60 -34.72
C SER A 25 -15.11 -7.36 -35.40
N GLU A 26 -16.39 -7.10 -35.13
CA GLU A 26 -16.98 -5.80 -35.46
C GLU A 26 -16.39 -4.77 -34.50
N ASN A 27 -15.61 -3.82 -35.02
CA ASN A 27 -15.12 -2.71 -34.22
C ASN A 27 -16.30 -1.76 -33.92
N TYR A 28 -16.83 -1.81 -32.69
CA TYR A 28 -17.88 -0.91 -32.22
C TYR A 28 -17.39 0.53 -32.05
N TRP A 29 -16.14 0.69 -31.62
CA TRP A 29 -15.52 1.97 -31.32
C TRP A 29 -14.34 2.24 -32.24
N LYS A 30 -14.11 3.51 -32.56
CA LYS A 30 -12.96 3.98 -33.33
C LYS A 30 -12.44 5.29 -32.76
N ASP A 31 -11.13 5.40 -32.56
CA ASP A 31 -10.53 6.69 -32.20
C ASP A 31 -10.75 7.73 -33.31
N ILE A 32 -11.09 8.95 -32.91
CA ILE A 32 -11.28 10.10 -33.80
C ILE A 32 -10.51 11.29 -33.24
N ASN A 33 -9.88 12.08 -34.12
CA ASN A 33 -9.22 13.30 -33.69
C ASN A 33 -10.28 14.37 -33.40
N GLU A 34 -10.18 15.06 -32.25
CA GLU A 34 -11.13 16.09 -31.83
C GLU A 34 -11.37 17.17 -32.90
N SER A 35 -10.34 17.54 -33.68
CA SER A 35 -10.46 18.51 -34.78
C SER A 35 -11.38 18.07 -35.92
N GLN A 36 -11.77 16.80 -35.96
CA GLN A 36 -12.70 16.22 -36.94
C GLN A 36 -14.13 16.15 -36.44
N ILE A 37 -14.38 16.47 -35.16
CA ILE A 37 -15.71 16.46 -34.57
C ILE A 37 -16.36 17.82 -34.79
N GLU A 38 -17.52 17.83 -35.46
CA GLU A 38 -18.32 19.04 -35.63
C GLU A 38 -19.02 19.39 -34.31
N LEU A 39 -18.81 20.61 -33.83
CA LEU A 39 -19.41 21.09 -32.60
C LEU A 39 -20.87 21.50 -32.85
N LEU A 40 -21.83 20.66 -32.41
CA LEU A 40 -23.27 20.94 -32.59
C LEU A 40 -23.78 22.03 -31.64
N ARG A 41 -23.17 22.16 -30.46
CA ARG A 41 -23.45 23.17 -29.43
C ARG A 41 -22.27 23.33 -28.48
N GLU A 42 -22.33 24.30 -27.58
CA GLU A 42 -21.35 24.41 -26.50
C GLU A 42 -21.28 23.11 -25.67
N ARG A 43 -20.06 22.74 -25.27
CA ARG A 43 -19.82 21.53 -24.47
C ARG A 43 -20.11 21.80 -23.01
N ASP A 44 -21.00 21.01 -22.43
CA ASP A 44 -21.28 21.04 -21.00
C ASP A 44 -20.27 20.20 -20.19
N ILE A 45 -19.70 19.16 -20.82
CA ILE A 45 -18.71 18.26 -20.20
C ILE A 45 -17.35 18.49 -20.85
N VAL A 46 -16.45 19.14 -20.10
CA VAL A 46 -15.08 19.45 -20.53
C VAL A 46 -14.07 18.98 -19.46
N PRO A 47 -13.66 17.71 -19.49
CA PRO A 47 -12.60 17.20 -18.63
C PRO A 47 -11.23 17.76 -19.04
N ARG A 48 -10.27 17.77 -18.11
CA ARG A 48 -8.86 18.14 -18.34
C ARG A 48 -8.16 17.15 -19.27
N GLU A 49 -8.45 15.86 -19.08
CA GLU A 49 -7.95 14.75 -19.88
C GLU A 49 -9.11 13.84 -20.27
N TYR A 50 -9.18 13.47 -21.55
CA TYR A 50 -10.20 12.58 -22.09
C TYR A 50 -9.77 12.03 -23.45
N ARG A 51 -10.40 10.92 -23.85
CA ARG A 51 -10.24 10.27 -25.14
C ARG A 51 -11.47 10.51 -26.02
N THR A 52 -11.27 10.92 -27.26
CA THR A 52 -12.35 11.10 -28.25
C THR A 52 -12.53 9.86 -29.12
N VAL A 53 -13.74 9.32 -29.14
CA VAL A 53 -14.08 8.09 -29.85
C VAL A 53 -15.38 8.25 -30.64
N GLN A 54 -15.50 7.51 -31.74
CA GLN A 54 -16.69 7.41 -32.56
C GLN A 54 -17.32 6.02 -32.39
N LEU A 55 -18.64 5.99 -32.20
CA LEU A 55 -19.45 4.78 -32.03
C LEU A 55 -20.12 4.37 -33.34
N ASN A 56 -20.00 3.10 -33.71
CA ASN A 56 -20.91 2.49 -34.67
C ASN A 56 -22.23 2.16 -33.98
N VAL A 57 -23.16 3.12 -34.00
CA VAL A 57 -24.43 3.04 -33.28
C VAL A 57 -25.28 1.84 -33.72
N GLU A 58 -25.30 1.51 -35.01
CA GLU A 58 -26.09 0.38 -35.52
C GLU A 58 -25.54 -0.96 -35.06
N ALA A 59 -24.22 -1.15 -35.14
CA ALA A 59 -23.57 -2.36 -34.62
C ALA A 59 -23.76 -2.49 -33.10
N MET A 60 -23.66 -1.38 -32.36
CA MET A 60 -23.92 -1.37 -30.92
C MET A 60 -25.37 -1.75 -30.61
N LYS A 61 -26.35 -1.18 -31.31
CA LYS A 61 -27.77 -1.55 -31.15
C LYS A 61 -28.00 -3.04 -31.38
N ASN A 62 -27.41 -3.60 -32.42
CA ASN A 62 -27.52 -5.03 -32.74
C ASN A 62 -26.90 -5.91 -31.65
N LEU A 63 -25.74 -5.54 -31.10
CA LEU A 63 -25.13 -6.24 -29.96
C LEU A 63 -26.06 -6.20 -28.74
N LEU A 64 -26.53 -5.01 -28.36
CA LEU A 64 -27.33 -4.81 -27.14
C LEU A 64 -28.67 -5.54 -27.19
N GLN A 65 -29.29 -5.69 -28.36
CA GLN A 65 -30.50 -6.52 -28.54
C GLN A 65 -30.29 -8.00 -28.21
N THR A 66 -29.05 -8.47 -28.20
CA THR A 66 -28.72 -9.85 -27.80
C THR A 66 -28.49 -9.98 -26.30
N ALA A 67 -28.32 -8.90 -25.54
CA ALA A 67 -28.07 -8.98 -24.10
C ALA A 67 -29.21 -9.71 -23.38
N PRO A 68 -28.92 -10.73 -22.55
CA PRO A 68 -29.96 -11.39 -21.77
C PRO A 68 -30.53 -10.43 -20.72
N MET A 69 -31.82 -10.56 -20.42
CA MET A 69 -32.46 -9.88 -19.31
C MET A 69 -31.87 -10.37 -17.99
N GLU A 70 -31.48 -9.46 -17.11
CA GLU A 70 -30.95 -9.79 -15.78
C GLU A 70 -31.92 -10.67 -14.96
N PHE A 71 -31.40 -11.38 -13.94
CA PHE A 71 -32.14 -12.32 -13.09
C PHE A 71 -32.91 -13.43 -13.82
N THR A 72 -32.53 -13.74 -15.06
CA THR A 72 -33.07 -14.88 -15.82
C THR A 72 -32.07 -16.03 -15.90
N ILE A 73 -32.57 -17.23 -16.22
CA ILE A 73 -31.72 -18.42 -16.49
C ILE A 73 -30.78 -18.16 -17.68
N ASP A 74 -31.24 -17.38 -18.66
CA ASP A 74 -30.43 -17.00 -19.82
C ASP A 74 -29.23 -16.13 -19.39
N ALA A 75 -29.45 -15.13 -18.53
CA ALA A 75 -28.36 -14.33 -17.95
C ALA A 75 -27.34 -15.16 -17.16
N ALA A 76 -27.78 -16.23 -16.49
CA ALA A 76 -26.88 -17.12 -15.75
C ALA A 76 -26.03 -18.04 -16.65
N SER A 77 -26.38 -18.22 -17.93
CA SER A 77 -25.76 -19.22 -18.81
C SER A 77 -25.17 -18.64 -20.10
N ARG A 78 -25.49 -17.39 -20.46
CA ARG A 78 -25.09 -16.76 -21.71
C ARG A 78 -24.40 -15.42 -21.46
N ASN A 79 -23.10 -15.37 -21.71
CA ASN A 79 -22.32 -14.13 -21.60
C ASN A 79 -22.28 -13.42 -22.94
N VAL A 80 -22.91 -12.24 -23.02
CA VAL A 80 -22.70 -11.29 -24.12
C VAL A 80 -21.62 -10.33 -23.69
N VAL A 81 -20.57 -10.18 -24.49
CA VAL A 81 -19.39 -9.37 -24.15
C VAL A 81 -19.38 -8.09 -24.97
N MET A 82 -19.16 -6.97 -24.30
CA MET A 82 -18.97 -5.65 -24.89
C MET A 82 -17.60 -5.09 -24.54
N GLU A 83 -16.93 -4.45 -25.50
CA GLU A 83 -15.68 -3.72 -25.28
C GLU A 83 -15.94 -2.22 -25.20
N LEU A 84 -15.35 -1.54 -24.21
CA LEU A 84 -15.43 -0.09 -24.05
C LEU A 84 -14.06 0.59 -24.09
N PRO A 85 -13.97 1.77 -24.71
CA PRO A 85 -12.74 2.56 -24.76
C PRO A 85 -12.51 3.27 -23.43
N PHE A 86 -11.35 3.03 -22.83
CA PHE A 86 -10.92 3.69 -21.61
C PHE A 86 -10.09 4.95 -21.91
N PRO A 87 -10.01 5.90 -20.96
CA PRO A 87 -9.31 7.17 -21.18
C PRO A 87 -7.80 7.01 -21.36
N ASP A 88 -7.23 5.94 -20.82
CA ASP A 88 -5.80 5.59 -20.93
C ASP A 88 -5.41 4.98 -22.29
N GLY A 89 -6.34 4.92 -23.24
CA GLY A 89 -6.14 4.35 -24.57
C GLY A 89 -6.40 2.84 -24.65
N THR A 90 -6.66 2.17 -23.53
CA THR A 90 -6.99 0.74 -23.52
C THR A 90 -8.45 0.48 -23.90
N MET A 91 -8.79 -0.79 -24.11
CA MET A 91 -10.16 -1.28 -24.24
C MET A 91 -10.41 -2.27 -23.10
N GLN A 92 -11.56 -2.17 -22.42
CA GLN A 92 -11.94 -3.12 -21.37
C GLN A 92 -13.20 -3.89 -21.73
N LYS A 93 -13.22 -5.18 -21.40
CA LYS A 93 -14.31 -6.12 -21.65
C LYS A 93 -15.26 -6.24 -20.47
N PHE A 94 -16.54 -6.26 -20.78
CA PHE A 94 -17.63 -6.43 -19.82
C PHE A 94 -18.63 -7.48 -20.28
N VAL A 95 -19.17 -8.26 -19.36
CA VAL A 95 -20.38 -9.06 -19.62
C VAL A 95 -21.60 -8.20 -19.34
N ILE A 96 -22.50 -8.07 -20.31
CA ILE A 96 -23.63 -7.13 -20.29
C ILE A 96 -24.99 -7.84 -20.14
N PHE A 97 -25.93 -7.15 -19.48
CA PHE A 97 -27.31 -7.58 -19.25
C PHE A 97 -28.28 -6.44 -19.52
N GLU A 98 -29.43 -6.73 -20.12
CA GLU A 98 -30.55 -5.78 -20.13
C GLU A 98 -31.08 -5.65 -18.69
N SER A 99 -31.15 -4.42 -18.19
CA SER A 99 -31.45 -4.08 -16.79
C SER A 99 -32.39 -2.87 -16.78
N PRO A 100 -33.69 -3.06 -17.10
CA PRO A 100 -34.63 -1.98 -17.30
C PRO A 100 -34.94 -1.22 -16.00
N ILE A 101 -34.95 0.11 -16.07
CA ILE A 101 -35.40 1.01 -14.99
C ILE A 101 -36.71 1.72 -15.31
N MET A 102 -37.47 1.22 -16.29
CA MET A 102 -38.82 1.66 -16.61
C MET A 102 -39.77 0.49 -16.46
N GLU A 103 -40.96 0.74 -15.89
CA GLU A 103 -42.03 -0.25 -15.93
C GLU A 103 -42.36 -0.64 -17.39
N PRO A 104 -42.80 -1.91 -17.64
CA PRO A 104 -42.99 -2.43 -18.99
C PRO A 104 -43.85 -1.55 -19.90
N GLU A 105 -44.89 -0.92 -19.35
CA GLU A 105 -45.80 -0.04 -20.08
C GLU A 105 -45.11 1.24 -20.56
N LEU A 106 -44.25 1.85 -19.74
CA LEU A 106 -43.47 3.03 -20.13
C LEU A 106 -42.41 2.65 -21.15
N ALA A 107 -41.71 1.53 -20.93
CA ALA A 107 -40.72 1.00 -21.86
C ALA A 107 -41.33 0.66 -23.24
N ALA A 108 -42.58 0.20 -23.28
CA ALA A 108 -43.29 -0.07 -24.53
C ALA A 108 -43.68 1.21 -25.30
N LYS A 109 -43.91 2.33 -24.60
CA LYS A 109 -44.16 3.65 -25.23
C LYS A 109 -42.88 4.27 -25.81
N TYR A 110 -41.74 4.03 -25.18
CA TYR A 110 -40.43 4.59 -25.56
C TYR A 110 -39.38 3.47 -25.75
N PRO A 111 -39.58 2.57 -26.73
CA PRO A 111 -38.73 1.38 -26.92
C PRO A 111 -37.28 1.70 -27.28
N GLU A 112 -37.00 2.93 -27.71
CA GLU A 112 -35.67 3.45 -28.03
C GLU A 112 -34.84 3.85 -26.81
N ILE A 113 -35.43 3.88 -25.62
CA ILE A 113 -34.75 4.13 -24.35
C ILE A 113 -34.48 2.79 -23.66
N LYS A 114 -33.21 2.38 -23.58
CA LYS A 114 -32.81 1.10 -23.00
C LYS A 114 -31.66 1.26 -22.02
N THR A 115 -31.73 0.54 -20.90
CA THR A 115 -30.73 0.53 -19.82
C THR A 115 -30.19 -0.86 -19.57
N TYR A 116 -28.93 -0.90 -19.15
CA TYR A 116 -28.14 -2.12 -19.03
C TYR A 116 -27.23 -2.06 -17.82
N SER A 117 -26.87 -3.24 -17.32
CA SER A 117 -25.87 -3.44 -16.28
C SER A 117 -24.76 -4.35 -16.79
N ALA A 118 -23.57 -4.25 -16.19
CA ALA A 118 -22.45 -5.10 -16.57
C ALA A 118 -21.44 -5.30 -15.43
N TYR A 119 -20.64 -6.35 -15.55
CA TYR A 119 -19.44 -6.59 -14.73
C TYR A 119 -18.21 -6.80 -15.60
N GLY A 120 -17.05 -6.36 -15.10
CA GLY A 120 -15.78 -6.41 -15.83
C GLY A 120 -15.18 -7.81 -15.92
N ILE A 121 -14.58 -8.11 -17.07
CA ILE A 121 -13.79 -9.32 -17.31
C ILE A 121 -12.31 -9.04 -17.04
N ASP A 122 -11.80 -7.93 -17.58
CA ASP A 122 -10.39 -7.55 -17.43
C ASP A 122 -10.12 -6.95 -16.03
N ASP A 123 -11.09 -6.21 -15.49
CA ASP A 123 -11.13 -5.77 -14.10
C ASP A 123 -12.33 -6.40 -13.38
N LYS A 124 -12.07 -7.45 -12.60
CA LYS A 124 -13.11 -8.18 -11.85
C LYS A 124 -13.79 -7.36 -10.74
N TYR A 125 -13.25 -6.18 -10.39
CA TYR A 125 -13.86 -5.27 -9.41
C TYR A 125 -14.74 -4.21 -10.07
N ALA A 126 -14.70 -4.12 -11.41
CA ALA A 126 -15.43 -3.10 -12.15
C ALA A 126 -16.90 -3.51 -12.32
N THR A 127 -17.79 -2.59 -11.95
CA THR A 127 -19.21 -2.65 -12.30
C THR A 127 -19.57 -1.52 -13.25
N MET A 128 -20.65 -1.70 -14.01
CA MET A 128 -21.11 -0.66 -14.94
C MET A 128 -22.62 -0.58 -15.00
N ARG A 129 -23.12 0.66 -15.07
CA ARG A 129 -24.44 0.98 -15.61
C ARG A 129 -24.27 1.80 -16.86
N PHE A 130 -25.04 1.47 -17.89
CA PHE A 130 -25.00 2.18 -19.15
C PHE A 130 -26.38 2.16 -19.83
N ASP A 131 -26.56 3.07 -20.78
CA ASP A 131 -27.80 3.22 -21.52
C ASP A 131 -27.53 3.60 -22.97
N LEU A 132 -28.51 3.27 -23.82
CA LEU A 132 -28.60 3.79 -25.17
C LEU A 132 -29.99 4.38 -25.34
N THR A 133 -30.04 5.69 -25.53
CA THR A 133 -31.27 6.47 -25.64
C THR A 133 -31.22 7.36 -26.89
N PRO A 134 -32.28 8.11 -27.22
CA PRO A 134 -32.22 9.15 -28.25
C PRO A 134 -31.14 10.21 -28.03
N LEU A 135 -30.66 10.39 -26.79
CA LEU A 135 -29.58 11.31 -26.45
C LEU A 135 -28.18 10.71 -26.67
N GLY A 136 -28.08 9.42 -26.99
CA GLY A 136 -26.82 8.73 -27.26
C GLY A 136 -26.53 7.60 -26.28
N PHE A 137 -25.30 7.09 -26.35
CA PHE A 137 -24.75 6.10 -25.43
C PHE A 137 -24.12 6.78 -24.20
N HIS A 138 -24.51 6.36 -23.00
CA HIS A 138 -23.89 6.82 -21.76
C HIS A 138 -23.43 5.63 -20.94
N ALA A 139 -22.24 5.69 -20.34
CA ALA A 139 -21.76 4.66 -19.44
C ALA A 139 -21.11 5.27 -18.20
N MET A 140 -21.29 4.59 -17.06
CA MET A 140 -20.60 4.83 -15.80
C MET A 140 -19.98 3.51 -15.33
N VAL A 141 -18.66 3.44 -15.33
CA VAL A 141 -17.89 2.32 -14.79
C VAL A 141 -17.35 2.70 -13.41
N LEU A 142 -17.61 1.87 -12.42
CA LEU A 142 -17.12 2.04 -11.05
C LEU A 142 -16.08 0.95 -10.73
N SER A 143 -14.84 1.36 -10.46
CA SER A 143 -13.73 0.47 -10.13
C SER A 143 -12.83 1.10 -9.05
N PRO A 144 -12.11 0.29 -8.25
CA PRO A 144 -11.00 0.76 -7.41
C PRO A 144 -9.95 1.60 -8.15
N ASN A 145 -9.82 1.43 -9.47
CA ASN A 145 -8.88 2.18 -10.31
C ASN A 145 -9.39 3.60 -10.68
N GLY A 146 -10.61 3.93 -10.26
CA GLY A 146 -11.30 5.19 -10.53
C GLY A 146 -12.58 4.99 -11.32
N ALA A 147 -13.50 5.96 -11.20
CA ALA A 147 -14.71 5.98 -12.01
C ALA A 147 -14.42 6.51 -13.43
N VAL A 148 -14.95 5.83 -14.44
CA VAL A 148 -14.84 6.19 -15.85
C VAL A 148 -16.22 6.49 -16.40
N PHE A 149 -16.33 7.56 -17.17
CA PHE A 149 -17.56 7.99 -17.83
C PHE A 149 -17.36 8.01 -19.33
N ILE A 150 -18.38 7.57 -20.06
CA ILE A 150 -18.49 7.75 -21.50
C ILE A 150 -19.77 8.53 -21.77
N ASP A 151 -19.63 9.69 -22.39
CA ASP A 151 -20.73 10.61 -22.68
C ASP A 151 -20.62 11.13 -24.12
N PRO A 152 -21.75 11.49 -24.75
CA PRO A 152 -21.78 12.24 -26.00
C PRO A 152 -20.83 13.45 -25.96
N TYR A 153 -20.13 13.71 -27.06
CA TYR A 153 -19.21 14.85 -27.16
C TYR A 153 -19.90 16.20 -26.92
N THR A 154 -21.13 16.32 -27.43
CA THR A 154 -22.09 17.40 -27.17
C THR A 154 -23.50 16.83 -27.17
N ILE A 155 -24.46 17.45 -26.47
CA ILE A 155 -25.86 16.98 -26.54
C ILE A 155 -26.35 17.03 -28.00
N GLY A 156 -26.99 15.95 -28.42
CA GLY A 156 -27.47 15.74 -29.79
C GLY A 156 -26.46 15.03 -30.70
N ASP A 157 -25.20 14.87 -30.27
CA ASP A 157 -24.22 14.05 -30.99
C ASP A 157 -24.34 12.58 -30.53
N ILE A 158 -24.91 11.74 -31.38
CA ILE A 158 -25.04 10.30 -31.10
C ILE A 158 -23.90 9.47 -31.70
N HIS A 159 -22.92 10.09 -32.36
CA HIS A 159 -21.84 9.39 -33.07
C HIS A 159 -20.48 9.58 -32.41
N ASN A 160 -20.19 10.75 -31.84
CA ASN A 160 -18.91 11.04 -31.21
C ASN A 160 -19.05 11.22 -29.70
N TYR A 161 -18.09 10.68 -28.96
CA TYR A 161 -18.11 10.53 -27.52
C TYR A 161 -16.76 10.90 -26.91
N ILE A 162 -16.80 11.23 -25.62
CA ILE A 162 -15.63 11.36 -24.77
C ILE A 162 -15.62 10.23 -23.74
N SER A 163 -14.45 9.65 -23.51
CA SER A 163 -14.17 8.74 -22.39
C SER A 163 -13.19 9.40 -21.44
N TYR A 164 -13.56 9.55 -20.17
CA TYR A 164 -12.77 10.30 -19.19
C TYR A 164 -12.86 9.72 -17.78
N TYR A 165 -11.84 9.95 -16.96
CA TYR A 165 -11.93 9.65 -15.53
C TYR A 165 -12.62 10.78 -14.79
N LYS A 166 -13.43 10.45 -13.77
CA LYS A 166 -14.09 11.44 -12.90
C LYS A 166 -13.13 12.50 -12.36
N ARG A 167 -11.92 12.08 -11.94
CA ARG A 167 -10.88 12.97 -11.40
C ARG A 167 -10.43 14.08 -12.35
N ASP A 168 -10.64 13.90 -13.65
CA ASP A 168 -10.26 14.85 -14.68
C ASP A 168 -11.40 15.81 -15.04
N TYR A 169 -12.62 15.57 -14.57
CA TYR A 169 -13.74 16.48 -14.76
C TYR A 169 -13.51 17.83 -14.04
N VAL A 170 -13.95 18.93 -14.66
CA VAL A 170 -13.87 20.28 -14.06
C VAL A 170 -15.25 20.89 -13.93
N LYS A 171 -15.61 21.28 -12.71
CA LYS A 171 -16.80 22.09 -12.43
C LYS A 171 -16.57 23.55 -12.80
N PHE A 172 -17.43 24.12 -13.64
CA PHE A 172 -17.53 25.57 -13.85
C PHE A 172 -18.70 26.12 -13.03
N ASN A 173 -18.47 27.23 -12.29
CA ASN A 173 -19.48 27.92 -11.46
C ASN A 173 -20.26 26.99 -10.52
N ALA A 174 -19.58 26.47 -9.51
CA ALA A 174 -20.12 25.55 -8.51
C ALA A 174 -20.97 26.25 -7.43
N ASP A 175 -21.99 26.99 -7.81
CA ASP A 175 -22.95 27.55 -6.85
C ASP A 175 -24.03 26.48 -6.56
N PHE A 176 -23.69 25.50 -5.71
CA PHE A 176 -24.65 24.55 -5.15
C PHE A 176 -24.93 24.88 -3.69
N GLU A 177 -26.20 25.14 -3.42
CA GLU A 177 -26.76 25.20 -2.08
C GLU A 177 -27.68 23.98 -1.93
N CYS A 178 -27.36 23.12 -0.96
CA CYS A 178 -28.26 22.06 -0.50
C CYS A 178 -28.88 22.50 0.83
N GLU A 179 -30.21 22.36 0.91
CA GLU A 179 -30.99 22.57 2.13
C GLU A 179 -31.70 21.26 2.52
N LEU A 180 -31.60 20.88 3.80
CA LEU A 180 -32.29 19.72 4.35
C LEU A 180 -33.50 20.15 5.19
N LEU A 181 -34.68 19.60 4.88
CA LEU A 181 -35.89 19.85 5.67
C LEU A 181 -36.36 18.58 6.41
N TYR A 182 -36.95 18.80 7.58
CA TYR A 182 -37.51 17.75 8.42
C TYR A 182 -39.01 17.91 8.54
N GLU A 183 -39.75 16.79 8.49
CA GLU A 183 -41.12 16.78 9.00
C GLU A 183 -41.11 16.59 10.51
N GLU A 184 -41.68 17.52 11.27
CA GLU A 184 -41.73 17.46 12.74
C GLU A 184 -42.31 16.14 13.26
N ASN A 185 -43.31 15.58 12.58
CA ASN A 185 -43.97 14.33 12.95
C ASN A 185 -43.12 13.07 12.66
N LYS A 186 -41.97 13.20 11.99
CA LYS A 186 -41.10 12.09 11.57
C LYS A 186 -39.76 12.04 12.30
N LEU A 187 -39.39 13.11 13.00
CA LEU A 187 -38.19 13.16 13.83
C LEU A 187 -38.14 12.02 14.85
N ASN A 188 -39.27 11.66 15.46
CA ASN A 188 -39.32 10.59 16.46
C ASN A 188 -38.94 9.21 15.90
N GLU A 189 -39.28 8.92 14.65
CA GLU A 189 -38.93 7.64 14.01
C GLU A 189 -37.44 7.60 13.67
N LEU A 190 -36.93 8.66 13.04
CA LEU A 190 -35.51 8.73 12.69
C LEU A 190 -34.64 8.69 13.95
N GLU A 191 -35.02 9.37 15.02
CA GLU A 191 -34.34 9.27 16.32
C GLU A 191 -34.45 7.86 16.94
N TYR A 192 -35.58 7.17 16.78
CA TYR A 192 -35.71 5.77 17.20
C TYR A 192 -34.79 4.83 16.41
N LEU A 193 -34.71 5.00 15.09
CA LEU A 193 -33.82 4.22 14.22
C LEU A 193 -32.34 4.48 14.55
N LYS A 194 -31.97 5.74 14.80
CA LYS A 194 -30.62 6.11 15.28
C LYS A 194 -30.28 5.46 16.62
N GLY A 195 -31.24 5.37 17.54
CA GLY A 195 -31.04 4.70 18.83
C GLY A 195 -30.88 3.18 18.70
N ASN A 196 -31.54 2.58 17.71
CA ASN A 196 -31.44 1.16 17.39
C ASN A 196 -30.34 0.90 16.35
N ASN A 197 -29.09 0.96 16.81
CA ASN A 197 -27.88 0.70 16.03
C ASN A 197 -27.73 -0.79 15.59
N VAL A 198 -28.70 -1.31 14.85
CA VAL A 198 -28.64 -2.67 14.29
C VAL A 198 -27.76 -2.64 13.04
N LEU A 199 -26.51 -3.08 13.18
CA LEU A 199 -25.62 -3.25 12.03
C LEU A 199 -26.20 -4.33 11.10
N THR A 200 -26.78 -3.90 10.00
CA THR A 200 -27.43 -4.79 9.04
C THR A 200 -26.62 -4.82 7.74
N PRO A 201 -26.08 -5.98 7.34
CA PRO A 201 -25.47 -6.16 6.03
C PRO A 201 -26.51 -6.09 4.90
N THR A 202 -26.08 -5.73 3.70
CA THR A 202 -26.89 -5.80 2.46
C THR A 202 -26.44 -6.98 1.59
N GLY A 203 -27.11 -7.21 0.46
CA GLY A 203 -26.72 -8.23 -0.51
C GLY A 203 -27.83 -9.24 -0.79
N PRO A 204 -28.31 -10.01 0.21
CA PRO A 204 -29.29 -11.08 -0.03
C PRO A 204 -30.62 -10.66 -0.63
N GLN A 205 -31.02 -9.40 -0.43
CA GLN A 205 -32.26 -8.85 -0.94
C GLN A 205 -32.00 -7.53 -1.65
N LEU A 206 -32.57 -7.38 -2.85
CA LEU A 206 -32.68 -6.11 -3.56
C LEU A 206 -34.06 -5.51 -3.27
N ARG A 207 -34.10 -4.22 -2.92
CA ARG A 207 -35.33 -3.46 -2.67
C ARG A 207 -35.63 -2.56 -3.85
N THR A 208 -36.73 -2.82 -4.54
CA THR A 208 -37.17 -2.03 -5.70
C THR A 208 -38.31 -1.10 -5.32
N TYR A 209 -38.17 0.18 -5.68
CA TYR A 209 -39.14 1.24 -5.43
C TYR A 209 -39.65 1.83 -6.75
N ARG A 210 -40.95 2.11 -6.83
CA ARG A 210 -41.56 2.82 -7.96
C ARG A 210 -41.28 4.31 -7.84
N LEU A 211 -40.59 4.87 -8.83
CA LEU A 211 -40.20 6.27 -8.88
C LEU A 211 -41.12 7.07 -9.82
N ALA A 212 -41.69 8.15 -9.29
CA ALA A 212 -42.32 9.21 -10.07
C ALA A 212 -41.37 10.40 -10.18
N ASN A 213 -40.61 10.48 -11.27
CA ASN A 213 -39.64 11.56 -11.48
C ASN A 213 -40.19 12.59 -12.47
N ALA A 214 -40.63 13.73 -11.95
CA ALA A 214 -41.09 14.85 -12.76
C ALA A 214 -39.91 15.64 -13.36
N ALA A 215 -40.16 16.33 -14.46
CA ALA A 215 -39.21 17.26 -15.06
C ALA A 215 -39.92 18.58 -15.41
N THR A 216 -39.36 19.72 -15.00
CA THR A 216 -39.90 21.04 -15.35
C THR A 216 -39.83 21.27 -16.86
N GLY A 217 -40.62 22.24 -17.34
CA GLY A 217 -40.59 22.69 -18.73
C GLY A 217 -39.21 23.17 -19.16
N GLU A 218 -38.48 23.84 -18.27
CA GLU A 218 -37.12 24.31 -18.51
C GLU A 218 -36.12 23.16 -18.59
N TYR A 219 -36.21 22.16 -17.70
CA TYR A 219 -35.36 20.97 -17.76
C TYR A 219 -35.57 20.24 -19.09
N THR A 220 -36.83 19.99 -19.44
CA THR A 220 -37.16 19.31 -20.70
C THR A 220 -36.71 20.14 -21.90
N ALA A 221 -36.84 21.47 -21.87
CA ALA A 221 -36.34 22.34 -22.92
C ALA A 221 -34.82 22.23 -23.10
N TYR A 222 -34.05 22.18 -22.01
CA TYR A 222 -32.59 22.02 -22.04
C TYR A 222 -32.17 20.72 -22.76
N HIS A 223 -32.92 19.63 -22.56
CA HIS A 223 -32.67 18.33 -23.20
C HIS A 223 -33.32 18.17 -24.59
N GLY A 224 -33.91 19.23 -25.17
CA GLY A 224 -34.45 19.20 -26.54
C GLY A 224 -35.96 19.36 -26.66
N GLY A 225 -36.66 19.65 -25.56
CA GLY A 225 -38.02 20.19 -25.54
C GLY A 225 -39.15 19.21 -25.83
N THR A 226 -38.87 17.91 -25.92
CA THR A 226 -39.89 16.87 -26.11
C THR A 226 -39.94 15.94 -24.92
N VAL A 227 -41.11 15.31 -24.69
CA VAL A 227 -41.28 14.31 -23.63
C VAL A 227 -40.26 13.18 -23.76
N ALA A 228 -40.02 12.67 -24.98
CA ALA A 228 -39.09 11.57 -25.21
C ALA A 228 -37.65 11.93 -24.81
N LEU A 229 -37.18 13.13 -25.17
CA LEU A 229 -35.82 13.57 -24.82
C LEU A 229 -35.68 13.94 -23.34
N GLY A 230 -36.69 14.58 -22.74
CA GLY A 230 -36.72 14.83 -21.30
C GLY A 230 -36.73 13.54 -20.49
N LEU A 231 -37.53 12.55 -20.91
CA LEU A 231 -37.55 11.22 -20.29
C LEU A 231 -36.23 10.47 -20.48
N ALA A 232 -35.60 10.55 -21.65
CA ALA A 232 -34.29 9.95 -21.90
C ALA A 232 -33.22 10.49 -20.94
N ALA A 233 -33.20 11.81 -20.70
CA ALA A 233 -32.29 12.42 -19.74
C ALA A 233 -32.55 11.95 -18.31
N VAL A 234 -33.82 11.91 -17.89
CA VAL A 234 -34.22 11.36 -16.57
C VAL A 234 -33.73 9.92 -16.43
N VAL A 235 -33.91 9.07 -17.45
CA VAL A 235 -33.47 7.68 -17.44
C VAL A 235 -31.95 7.56 -17.30
N THR A 236 -31.17 8.34 -18.07
CA THR A 236 -29.69 8.32 -17.95
C THR A 236 -29.24 8.68 -16.54
N THR A 237 -29.81 9.72 -15.93
CA THR A 237 -29.52 10.12 -14.54
C THR A 237 -29.89 9.03 -13.54
N ILE A 238 -31.12 8.51 -13.57
CA ILE A 238 -31.56 7.48 -12.60
C ILE A 238 -30.79 6.18 -12.78
N ASN A 239 -30.40 5.82 -14.01
CA ASN A 239 -29.59 4.63 -14.27
C ASN A 239 -28.20 4.72 -13.61
N ARG A 240 -27.61 5.92 -13.57
CA ARG A 240 -26.36 6.17 -12.85
C ARG A 240 -26.56 6.09 -11.33
N VAL A 241 -27.62 6.73 -10.82
CA VAL A 241 -27.96 6.68 -9.38
C VAL A 241 -28.16 5.23 -8.93
N ASP A 242 -28.94 4.43 -9.66
CA ASP A 242 -29.14 3.00 -9.38
C ASP A 242 -27.82 2.21 -9.39
N GLY A 243 -26.87 2.57 -10.25
CA GLY A 243 -25.53 1.95 -10.26
C GLY A 243 -24.78 2.07 -8.94
N ILE A 244 -25.03 3.14 -8.19
CA ILE A 244 -24.48 3.36 -6.85
C ILE A 244 -25.37 2.70 -5.80
N TYR A 245 -26.69 2.95 -5.86
CA TYR A 245 -27.63 2.49 -4.83
C TYR A 245 -27.74 0.97 -4.75
N GLU A 246 -27.65 0.26 -5.88
CA GLU A 246 -27.65 -1.20 -5.88
C GLU A 246 -26.38 -1.77 -5.29
N LYS A 247 -25.25 -1.13 -5.60
CA LYS A 247 -23.92 -1.55 -5.14
C LYS A 247 -23.73 -1.28 -3.66
N GLU A 248 -24.17 -0.12 -3.20
CA GLU A 248 -23.91 0.37 -1.85
C GLU A 248 -24.99 -0.05 -0.86
N VAL A 249 -26.28 0.00 -1.22
CA VAL A 249 -27.39 -0.18 -0.25
C VAL A 249 -28.48 -1.16 -0.73
N ALA A 250 -28.22 -1.89 -1.84
CA ALA A 250 -29.15 -2.83 -2.46
C ALA A 250 -30.55 -2.24 -2.71
N VAL A 251 -30.60 -1.00 -3.22
CA VAL A 251 -31.82 -0.29 -3.62
C VAL A 251 -31.83 -0.06 -5.12
N ARG A 252 -33.00 -0.22 -5.75
CA ARG A 252 -33.27 0.09 -7.17
C ARG A 252 -34.50 0.97 -7.29
N MET A 253 -34.46 1.97 -8.18
CA MET A 253 -35.59 2.83 -8.51
C MET A 253 -36.06 2.59 -9.96
N VAL A 254 -37.34 2.27 -10.12
CA VAL A 254 -37.94 1.99 -11.42
C VAL A 254 -39.00 3.04 -11.72
N LEU A 255 -38.87 3.75 -12.85
CA LEU A 255 -39.83 4.74 -13.31
C LEU A 255 -41.18 4.09 -13.60
N ILE A 256 -42.24 4.71 -13.08
CA ILE A 256 -43.62 4.23 -13.20
C ILE A 256 -44.15 4.26 -14.65
N ALA A 257 -45.12 3.41 -14.94
CA ALA A 257 -45.77 3.22 -16.25
C ALA A 257 -46.26 4.51 -16.93
N ASN A 258 -46.63 5.52 -16.15
CA ASN A 258 -47.18 6.78 -16.61
C ASN A 258 -46.29 8.00 -16.27
N ASN A 259 -44.98 7.80 -16.08
CA ASN A 259 -44.04 8.89 -15.80
C ASN A 259 -43.98 9.94 -16.93
N ASP A 260 -44.34 9.56 -18.16
CA ASP A 260 -44.44 10.47 -19.31
C ASP A 260 -45.42 11.63 -19.08
N LEU A 261 -46.40 11.47 -18.19
CA LEU A 261 -47.40 12.52 -17.88
C LEU A 261 -46.84 13.67 -17.05
N ILE A 262 -45.69 13.47 -16.41
CA ILE A 262 -45.04 14.45 -15.50
C ILE A 262 -43.72 14.97 -16.07
N ILE A 263 -43.47 14.74 -17.36
CA ILE A 263 -42.42 15.38 -18.13
C ILE A 263 -43.05 16.58 -18.85
N TYR A 264 -42.89 17.78 -18.27
CA TYR A 264 -43.51 18.98 -18.80
C TYR A 264 -42.65 19.58 -19.91
N THR A 265 -43.26 20.02 -21.02
CA THR A 265 -42.54 20.60 -22.17
C THR A 265 -42.69 22.12 -22.28
N ASN A 266 -43.45 22.76 -21.38
CA ASN A 266 -43.73 24.18 -21.42
C ASN A 266 -43.60 24.81 -20.04
N ALA A 267 -42.52 25.56 -19.85
CA ALA A 267 -42.17 26.30 -18.63
C ALA A 267 -43.26 27.28 -18.17
N GLY A 268 -44.09 27.80 -19.09
CA GLY A 268 -45.17 28.71 -18.75
C GLY A 268 -46.42 28.04 -18.18
N THR A 269 -46.52 26.72 -18.26
CA THR A 269 -47.72 25.96 -17.88
C THR A 269 -47.46 24.77 -16.97
N ASP A 270 -46.19 24.47 -16.69
CA ASP A 270 -45.86 23.47 -15.68
C ASP A 270 -46.23 23.96 -14.26
N PRO A 271 -46.37 23.06 -13.29
CA PRO A 271 -46.82 23.42 -11.95
C PRO A 271 -45.70 23.90 -11.01
N TYR A 272 -44.49 24.17 -11.53
CA TYR A 272 -43.29 24.35 -10.72
C TYR A 272 -42.74 25.77 -10.78
N THR A 273 -42.23 26.22 -9.63
CA THR A 273 -41.40 27.42 -9.54
C THR A 273 -39.95 27.02 -9.76
N ASN A 274 -39.52 26.87 -11.03
CA ASN A 274 -38.25 26.26 -11.44
C ASN A 274 -37.00 26.69 -10.64
N ASN A 275 -36.92 27.96 -10.25
CA ASN A 275 -35.77 28.55 -9.55
C ASN A 275 -35.92 28.60 -8.02
N ASN A 276 -36.82 27.83 -7.42
CA ASN A 276 -37.02 27.79 -5.97
C ASN A 276 -37.28 26.36 -5.47
N GLY A 277 -36.19 25.67 -5.07
CA GLY A 277 -36.20 24.30 -4.55
C GLY A 277 -37.22 24.07 -3.43
N SER A 278 -37.16 24.89 -2.39
CA SER A 278 -38.00 24.75 -1.20
C SER A 278 -39.49 24.92 -1.50
N THR A 279 -39.86 25.77 -2.49
CA THR A 279 -41.24 25.89 -2.97
C THR A 279 -41.65 24.68 -3.81
N MET A 280 -40.73 24.17 -4.64
CA MET A 280 -41.00 23.02 -5.51
C MET A 280 -41.30 21.74 -4.72
N LEU A 281 -40.82 21.57 -3.49
CA LEU A 281 -41.17 20.41 -2.66
C LEU A 281 -42.69 20.23 -2.50
N GLY A 282 -43.38 21.28 -2.05
CA GLY A 282 -44.84 21.25 -1.86
C GLY A 282 -45.60 21.16 -3.17
N GLN A 283 -45.09 21.80 -4.22
CA GLN A 283 -45.64 21.71 -5.58
C GLN A 283 -45.53 20.29 -6.12
N ASN A 284 -44.39 19.62 -5.93
CA ASN A 284 -44.16 18.27 -6.42
C ASN A 284 -45.06 17.26 -5.71
N ILE A 285 -45.17 17.37 -4.38
CA ILE A 285 -46.09 16.53 -3.61
C ILE A 285 -47.53 16.68 -4.11
N SER A 286 -47.99 17.92 -4.31
CA SER A 286 -49.36 18.19 -4.78
C SER A 286 -49.57 17.72 -6.23
N ASN A 287 -48.59 17.96 -7.09
CA ASN A 287 -48.64 17.62 -8.51
C ASN A 287 -48.66 16.11 -8.73
N LEU A 288 -47.70 15.38 -8.15
CA LEU A 288 -47.63 13.92 -8.28
C LEU A 288 -48.85 13.23 -7.64
N SER A 289 -49.34 13.75 -6.50
CA SER A 289 -50.60 13.28 -5.91
C SER A 289 -51.79 13.43 -6.86
N THR A 290 -51.82 14.49 -7.66
CA THR A 290 -52.95 14.82 -8.55
C THR A 290 -52.87 14.09 -9.88
N VAL A 291 -51.70 14.08 -10.52
CA VAL A 291 -51.50 13.54 -11.88
C VAL A 291 -51.31 12.03 -11.86
N ILE A 292 -50.51 11.53 -10.92
CA ILE A 292 -50.14 10.12 -10.83
C ILE A 292 -51.03 9.38 -9.82
N GLY A 293 -51.32 10.01 -8.68
CA GLY A 293 -52.06 9.39 -7.58
C GLY A 293 -51.14 8.69 -6.58
N ASN A 294 -51.33 8.97 -5.29
CA ASN A 294 -50.40 8.55 -4.23
C ASN A 294 -50.21 7.03 -4.08
N ALA A 295 -51.10 6.18 -4.58
CA ALA A 295 -50.91 4.72 -4.51
C ALA A 295 -49.93 4.17 -5.56
N ASN A 296 -49.63 4.96 -6.59
CA ASN A 296 -48.99 4.49 -7.82
C ASN A 296 -47.48 4.68 -7.84
N PHE A 297 -46.89 5.26 -6.80
CA PHE A 297 -45.44 5.45 -6.68
C PHE A 297 -45.02 5.38 -5.21
N ASP A 298 -43.74 5.19 -4.97
CA ASP A 298 -43.13 4.91 -3.67
C ASP A 298 -42.17 6.03 -3.24
N ILE A 299 -41.52 6.64 -4.22
CA ILE A 299 -40.68 7.83 -4.13
C ILE A 299 -41.03 8.76 -5.30
N GLY A 300 -41.03 10.06 -5.05
CA GLY A 300 -41.21 11.08 -6.08
C GLY A 300 -40.15 12.16 -5.97
N HIS A 301 -39.72 12.67 -7.12
CA HIS A 301 -38.66 13.66 -7.23
C HIS A 301 -38.95 14.58 -8.43
N VAL A 302 -38.40 15.79 -8.45
CA VAL A 302 -38.49 16.68 -9.63
C VAL A 302 -37.13 17.22 -10.03
N PHE A 303 -36.84 17.16 -11.33
CA PHE A 303 -35.68 17.79 -11.93
C PHE A 303 -36.02 19.15 -12.54
N SER A 304 -35.18 20.14 -12.27
CA SER A 304 -35.34 21.52 -12.75
C SER A 304 -34.02 22.09 -13.27
N THR A 305 -34.06 23.29 -13.86
CA THR A 305 -32.84 24.05 -14.19
C THR A 305 -32.46 25.10 -13.15
N GLY A 306 -33.24 25.22 -12.07
CA GLY A 306 -32.88 26.06 -10.92
C GLY A 306 -31.73 25.43 -10.15
N GLY A 307 -30.73 26.21 -9.73
CA GLY A 307 -29.57 25.65 -9.02
C GLY A 307 -29.94 25.12 -7.62
N GLY A 308 -29.29 24.01 -7.22
CA GLY A 308 -29.36 23.47 -5.86
C GLY A 308 -30.14 22.17 -5.72
N GLY A 309 -30.29 21.72 -4.49
CA GLY A 309 -31.03 20.51 -4.13
C GLY A 309 -31.73 20.68 -2.79
N VAL A 310 -32.94 20.14 -2.67
CA VAL A 310 -33.69 20.14 -1.41
C VAL A 310 -34.52 18.87 -1.32
N ALA A 311 -34.46 18.18 -0.19
CA ALA A 311 -35.26 17.00 0.09
C ALA A 311 -35.78 16.95 1.52
N TYR A 312 -36.91 16.25 1.70
CA TYR A 312 -37.35 15.81 3.03
C TYR A 312 -36.58 14.57 3.46
N LEU A 313 -36.04 14.61 4.67
CA LEU A 313 -35.33 13.48 5.26
C LEU A 313 -36.26 12.29 5.54
N GLY A 314 -35.92 11.11 5.01
CA GLY A 314 -36.62 9.85 5.31
C GLY A 314 -38.09 9.90 4.91
N CYS A 315 -38.40 10.36 3.70
CA CYS A 315 -39.76 10.55 3.22
C CYS A 315 -40.28 9.43 2.30
N VAL A 316 -39.44 8.51 1.82
CA VAL A 316 -39.87 7.39 0.95
C VAL A 316 -40.97 6.54 1.63
N CYS A 317 -41.96 6.08 0.86
CA CYS A 317 -43.15 5.38 1.37
C CYS A 317 -44.06 6.19 2.34
N THR A 318 -43.82 7.48 2.55
CA THR A 318 -44.66 8.32 3.43
C THR A 318 -45.68 9.16 2.65
N SER A 319 -46.41 10.04 3.34
CA SER A 319 -47.31 11.02 2.72
C SER A 319 -46.58 12.12 1.94
N SER A 320 -45.30 12.37 2.24
CA SER A 320 -44.45 13.38 1.59
C SER A 320 -43.37 12.76 0.73
N LYS A 321 -43.54 11.50 0.33
CA LYS A 321 -42.60 10.74 -0.52
C LYS A 321 -42.21 11.39 -1.84
N ALA A 322 -42.92 12.43 -2.26
CA ALA A 322 -42.63 13.27 -3.42
C ALA A 322 -41.78 14.53 -3.10
N GLY A 323 -41.34 14.69 -1.86
CA GLY A 323 -40.58 15.85 -1.40
C GLY A 323 -39.08 15.72 -1.67
N GLY A 324 -38.70 15.71 -2.94
CA GLY A 324 -37.31 15.80 -3.39
C GLY A 324 -37.21 16.63 -4.65
N VAL A 325 -36.19 17.49 -4.72
CA VAL A 325 -35.91 18.39 -5.83
C VAL A 325 -34.41 18.41 -6.08
N THR A 326 -34.02 18.28 -7.34
CA THR A 326 -32.65 18.53 -7.79
C THR A 326 -32.66 19.43 -9.01
N GLY A 327 -31.82 20.45 -9.04
CA GLY A 327 -31.68 21.26 -10.23
C GLY A 327 -30.28 21.83 -10.47
N SER A 328 -30.04 22.15 -11.73
CA SER A 328 -28.78 22.70 -12.21
C SER A 328 -29.03 23.48 -13.50
N PRO A 329 -28.37 24.63 -13.73
CA PRO A 329 -28.42 25.32 -15.02
C PRO A 329 -27.96 24.46 -16.20
N ALA A 330 -27.09 23.48 -15.94
CA ALA A 330 -26.65 22.45 -16.90
C ALA A 330 -26.80 21.08 -16.24
N PRO A 331 -28.01 20.47 -16.27
CA PRO A 331 -28.32 19.26 -15.54
C PRO A 331 -27.84 18.00 -16.29
N VAL A 332 -26.52 17.86 -16.42
CA VAL A 332 -25.85 16.74 -17.09
C VAL A 332 -24.57 16.34 -16.39
N GLY A 333 -24.15 15.09 -16.63
CA GLY A 333 -22.86 14.58 -16.22
C GLY A 333 -22.78 14.22 -14.74
N ASP A 334 -21.65 13.61 -14.38
CA ASP A 334 -21.36 13.10 -13.04
C ASP A 334 -21.62 14.09 -11.88
N PRO A 335 -21.25 15.39 -11.94
CA PRO A 335 -21.55 16.30 -10.84
C PRO A 335 -23.04 16.51 -10.63
N TYR A 336 -23.85 16.46 -11.68
CA TYR A 336 -25.30 16.55 -11.53
C TYR A 336 -25.86 15.24 -10.96
N ASP A 337 -25.51 14.11 -11.57
CA ASP A 337 -26.09 12.81 -11.22
C ASP A 337 -25.64 12.32 -9.83
N ILE A 338 -24.36 12.50 -9.48
CA ILE A 338 -23.76 11.98 -8.24
C ILE A 338 -23.71 13.04 -7.15
N ASP A 339 -23.15 14.23 -7.42
CA ASP A 339 -22.99 15.22 -6.34
C ASP A 339 -24.36 15.75 -5.89
N TYR A 340 -25.38 15.81 -6.77
CA TYR A 340 -26.70 16.36 -6.44
C TYR A 340 -27.80 15.30 -6.40
N VAL A 341 -28.11 14.60 -7.49
CA VAL A 341 -29.29 13.72 -7.52
C VAL A 341 -29.15 12.57 -6.54
N ALA A 342 -28.02 11.86 -6.53
CA ALA A 342 -27.77 10.78 -5.57
C ALA A 342 -27.75 11.28 -4.11
N HIS A 343 -27.33 12.53 -3.88
CA HIS A 343 -27.33 13.20 -2.57
C HIS A 343 -28.75 13.47 -2.07
N GLU A 344 -29.57 14.14 -2.88
CA GLU A 344 -30.95 14.49 -2.50
C GLU A 344 -31.82 13.24 -2.33
N MET A 345 -31.64 12.24 -3.19
CA MET A 345 -32.29 10.94 -2.98
C MET A 345 -31.80 10.26 -1.70
N GLY A 346 -30.54 10.49 -1.30
CA GLY A 346 -29.97 9.96 -0.06
C GLY A 346 -30.71 10.49 1.16
N HIS A 347 -31.04 11.78 1.14
CA HIS A 347 -31.95 12.37 2.13
C HIS A 347 -33.34 11.75 2.09
N GLN A 348 -33.95 11.55 0.92
CA GLN A 348 -35.27 10.90 0.83
C GLN A 348 -35.26 9.50 1.46
N PHE A 349 -34.14 8.77 1.34
CA PHE A 349 -33.89 7.48 1.98
C PHE A 349 -33.38 7.55 3.44
N GLY A 350 -33.19 8.75 3.99
CA GLY A 350 -32.97 8.96 5.42
C GLY A 350 -31.54 9.30 5.84
N ALA A 351 -30.59 9.45 4.91
CA ALA A 351 -29.22 9.82 5.26
C ALA A 351 -29.09 11.32 5.61
N ASN A 352 -28.33 11.63 6.66
CA ASN A 352 -27.89 12.97 7.01
C ASN A 352 -26.54 13.30 6.40
N HIS A 353 -26.19 14.60 6.44
CA HIS A 353 -24.88 15.07 6.01
C HIS A 353 -23.73 14.49 6.85
N THR A 354 -22.59 14.24 6.21
CA THR A 354 -21.41 13.60 6.85
C THR A 354 -20.30 14.58 7.22
N PHE A 355 -20.38 15.83 6.75
CA PHE A 355 -19.30 16.81 6.87
C PHE A 355 -19.21 17.48 8.24
N ASN A 356 -17.99 17.89 8.62
CA ASN A 356 -17.69 18.57 9.88
C ASN A 356 -17.14 20.01 9.72
N GLY A 357 -17.19 20.55 8.51
CA GLY A 357 -16.80 21.93 8.19
C GLY A 357 -17.79 23.00 8.68
N THR A 358 -17.41 24.27 8.52
CA THR A 358 -18.14 25.44 9.03
C THR A 358 -18.12 26.65 8.09
N THR A 359 -17.59 26.53 6.87
CA THR A 359 -17.46 27.63 5.89
C THR A 359 -18.15 27.30 4.57
N GLY A 360 -18.46 28.30 3.75
CA GLY A 360 -19.23 28.11 2.51
C GLY A 360 -20.59 27.48 2.81
N SER A 361 -21.00 26.51 1.98
CA SER A 361 -22.26 25.77 2.18
C SER A 361 -22.27 24.91 3.44
N CYS A 362 -21.10 24.60 4.03
CA CYS A 362 -21.01 23.90 5.33
C CYS A 362 -21.33 24.80 6.53
N SER A 363 -21.56 26.10 6.33
CA SER A 363 -21.93 27.02 7.41
C SER A 363 -23.42 26.91 7.78
N GLY A 364 -23.83 27.62 8.84
CA GLY A 364 -25.24 27.66 9.26
C GLY A 364 -25.75 26.34 9.85
N THR A 365 -26.93 25.91 9.41
CA THR A 365 -27.68 24.76 9.97
C THR A 365 -27.50 23.46 9.19
N ASN A 366 -26.72 23.45 8.11
CA ASN A 366 -26.57 22.28 7.24
C ASN A 366 -25.81 21.13 7.92
N ARG A 367 -24.89 21.44 8.84
CA ARG A 367 -24.13 20.40 9.55
C ARG A 367 -25.01 19.57 10.49
N ASN A 368 -24.96 18.26 10.36
CA ASN A 368 -25.56 17.34 11.33
C ASN A 368 -24.50 16.78 12.31
N ALA A 369 -24.55 17.18 13.58
CA ALA A 369 -23.54 16.82 14.57
C ALA A 369 -23.45 15.32 14.88
N SER A 370 -24.54 14.56 14.71
CA SER A 370 -24.59 13.12 15.02
C SER A 370 -24.01 12.24 13.91
N THR A 371 -23.77 12.81 12.73
CA THR A 371 -23.27 12.09 11.55
C THR A 371 -22.04 12.76 10.91
N ALA A 372 -21.54 13.84 11.50
CA ALA A 372 -20.37 14.62 11.05
C ALA A 372 -19.02 13.89 11.26
N TYR A 373 -18.86 12.72 10.64
CA TYR A 373 -17.68 11.86 10.72
C TYR A 373 -16.58 12.22 9.74
N GLU A 374 -16.86 13.04 8.72
CA GLU A 374 -15.87 13.43 7.72
C GLU A 374 -15.35 14.86 7.95
N PRO A 375 -14.03 15.10 7.83
CA PRO A 375 -13.45 16.44 8.02
C PRO A 375 -13.87 17.42 6.93
N GLY A 376 -13.87 18.72 7.23
CA GLY A 376 -14.04 19.78 6.23
C GLY A 376 -15.34 19.63 5.43
N SER A 377 -15.25 19.74 4.11
CA SER A 377 -16.36 19.52 3.17
C SER A 377 -16.88 18.09 3.09
N ALA A 378 -16.23 17.13 3.74
CA ALA A 378 -16.35 15.70 3.45
C ALA A 378 -15.92 15.32 2.01
N SER A 379 -15.99 14.03 1.72
CA SER A 379 -15.54 13.38 0.49
C SER A 379 -16.57 12.45 -0.16
N THR A 380 -17.53 11.91 0.61
CA THR A 380 -18.55 10.97 0.09
C THR A 380 -19.84 11.67 -0.38
N ILE A 381 -20.79 10.92 -0.94
CA ILE A 381 -22.03 11.45 -1.53
C ILE A 381 -22.78 12.39 -0.60
N MET A 382 -22.94 12.05 0.68
CA MET A 382 -23.66 12.91 1.65
C MET A 382 -22.79 14.04 2.25
N GLY A 383 -21.60 14.25 1.67
CA GLY A 383 -20.75 15.39 1.90
C GLY A 383 -21.08 16.57 1.01
N TYR A 384 -20.39 17.68 1.23
CA TYR A 384 -20.48 18.92 0.48
C TYR A 384 -19.16 19.20 -0.27
N ALA A 385 -18.61 18.17 -0.93
CA ALA A 385 -17.34 18.27 -1.62
C ALA A 385 -17.34 19.43 -2.64
N GLY A 386 -16.38 20.35 -2.49
CA GLY A 386 -16.13 21.43 -3.45
C GLY A 386 -16.96 22.71 -3.26
N ILE A 387 -17.75 22.81 -2.19
CA ILE A 387 -18.64 23.96 -1.93
C ILE A 387 -18.51 24.54 -0.51
N CYS A 388 -17.48 24.14 0.24
CA CYS A 388 -17.21 24.60 1.60
C CYS A 388 -15.90 25.38 1.74
N TYR A 389 -15.45 26.02 0.65
CA TYR A 389 -14.20 26.80 0.61
C TYR A 389 -14.04 27.72 1.85
N PRO A 390 -12.84 27.79 2.46
CA PRO A 390 -11.57 27.14 2.09
C PRO A 390 -11.38 25.73 2.69
N GLN A 391 -12.44 25.08 3.17
CA GLN A 391 -12.36 23.79 3.88
C GLN A 391 -12.63 22.58 2.97
N ASP A 392 -12.55 22.76 1.66
CA ASP A 392 -12.76 21.70 0.68
C ASP A 392 -11.63 20.68 0.69
N LEU A 393 -12.01 19.41 0.79
CA LEU A 393 -11.08 18.27 0.67
C LEU A 393 -10.83 17.88 -0.78
N GLN A 394 -11.85 18.04 -1.63
CA GLN A 394 -11.85 17.67 -3.04
C GLN A 394 -12.97 18.44 -3.77
N PRO A 395 -12.93 18.50 -5.11
CA PRO A 395 -13.92 19.25 -5.89
C PRO A 395 -15.28 18.56 -6.08
N HIS A 396 -15.35 17.23 -5.94
CA HIS A 396 -16.53 16.40 -6.27
C HIS A 396 -16.66 15.22 -5.33
N SER A 397 -17.87 14.78 -5.00
CA SER A 397 -18.07 13.64 -4.11
C SER A 397 -17.63 12.35 -4.79
N ASP A 398 -16.98 11.46 -4.04
CA ASP A 398 -16.71 10.11 -4.54
C ASP A 398 -18.02 9.29 -4.60
N PRO A 399 -18.22 8.41 -5.61
CA PRO A 399 -19.50 7.76 -5.90
C PRO A 399 -19.81 6.56 -4.98
N TYR A 400 -19.73 6.77 -3.67
CA TYR A 400 -20.10 5.80 -2.64
C TYR A 400 -20.57 6.53 -1.36
N PHE A 401 -21.25 5.80 -0.49
CA PHE A 401 -21.73 6.35 0.78
C PHE A 401 -20.70 6.15 1.89
N HIS A 402 -20.51 7.16 2.74
CA HIS A 402 -19.83 6.96 4.03
C HIS A 402 -20.58 5.90 4.84
N THR A 403 -19.86 5.11 5.64
CA THR A 403 -20.46 4.02 6.43
C THR A 403 -21.63 4.44 7.35
N ILE A 404 -21.71 5.71 7.76
CA ILE A 404 -22.87 6.24 8.52
C ILE A 404 -24.11 6.42 7.63
N SER A 405 -23.95 6.92 6.40
CA SER A 405 -25.06 7.10 5.47
C SER A 405 -25.61 5.75 5.05
N PHE A 406 -24.75 4.75 4.91
CA PHE A 406 -25.18 3.35 4.77
C PHE A 406 -26.05 2.92 5.96
N ASP A 407 -25.62 3.15 7.21
CA ASP A 407 -26.40 2.80 8.40
C ASP A 407 -27.80 3.41 8.35
N GLU A 408 -27.88 4.71 8.08
CA GLU A 408 -29.15 5.43 8.07
C GLU A 408 -30.08 4.93 6.96
N ILE A 409 -29.59 4.79 5.73
CA ILE A 409 -30.38 4.31 4.59
C ILE A 409 -30.84 2.87 4.81
N VAL A 410 -29.94 1.97 5.22
CA VAL A 410 -30.28 0.55 5.41
C VAL A 410 -31.22 0.36 6.59
N ASN A 411 -31.04 1.10 7.69
CA ASN A 411 -31.97 1.04 8.81
C ASN A 411 -33.36 1.58 8.42
N TYR A 412 -33.42 2.67 7.66
CA TYR A 412 -34.69 3.22 7.19
C TYR A 412 -35.41 2.28 6.23
N THR A 413 -34.70 1.67 5.28
CA THR A 413 -35.28 0.75 4.29
C THR A 413 -35.61 -0.63 4.84
N ASN A 414 -35.00 -1.05 5.97
CA ASN A 414 -35.29 -2.33 6.61
C ASN A 414 -36.27 -2.24 7.78
N PHE A 415 -36.22 -1.17 8.57
CA PHE A 415 -36.94 -1.06 9.84
C PHE A 415 -37.83 0.19 9.95
N GLY A 416 -37.64 1.19 9.08
CA GLY A 416 -38.48 2.39 9.01
C GLY A 416 -39.63 2.28 8.02
N ASN A 417 -40.30 3.42 7.78
CA ASN A 417 -41.36 3.54 6.77
C ASN A 417 -40.90 3.14 5.37
N GLY A 418 -39.61 3.34 5.05
CA GLY A 418 -39.02 2.94 3.77
C GLY A 418 -39.14 1.45 3.46
N ASN A 419 -39.37 0.60 4.47
CA ASN A 419 -39.63 -0.82 4.26
C ASN A 419 -41.07 -1.11 3.79
N GLY A 420 -42.00 -0.18 4.00
CA GLY A 420 -43.44 -0.42 3.87
C GLY A 420 -43.98 -0.53 2.44
N CYS A 421 -43.23 -0.07 1.45
CA CYS A 421 -43.66 -0.07 0.04
C CYS A 421 -42.69 -0.75 -0.93
N ALA A 422 -41.51 -1.17 -0.48
CA ALA A 422 -40.52 -1.81 -1.32
C ALA A 422 -40.96 -3.20 -1.81
N VAL A 423 -40.70 -3.52 -3.08
CA VAL A 423 -40.73 -4.90 -3.56
C VAL A 423 -39.37 -5.52 -3.32
N THR A 424 -39.32 -6.63 -2.58
CA THR A 424 -38.07 -7.34 -2.27
C THR A 424 -37.85 -8.52 -3.21
N THR A 425 -36.66 -8.60 -3.81
CA THR A 425 -36.25 -9.71 -4.67
C THR A 425 -35.03 -10.39 -4.05
N ASN A 426 -35.04 -11.72 -3.96
CA ASN A 426 -33.87 -12.47 -3.53
C ASN A 426 -32.82 -12.46 -4.64
N THR A 427 -31.61 -12.04 -4.31
CA THR A 427 -30.51 -11.87 -5.27
C THR A 427 -29.67 -13.13 -5.41
N GLY A 428 -29.78 -14.06 -4.45
CA GLY A 428 -28.88 -15.21 -4.31
C GLY A 428 -27.49 -14.83 -3.79
N ASN A 429 -27.28 -13.56 -3.44
CA ASN A 429 -26.04 -13.06 -2.87
C ASN A 429 -26.00 -13.22 -1.35
N LEU A 430 -24.80 -13.29 -0.78
CA LEU A 430 -24.55 -13.32 0.65
C LEU A 430 -23.55 -12.21 0.96
N ALA A 431 -23.81 -11.45 2.03
CA ALA A 431 -22.91 -10.38 2.43
C ALA A 431 -21.51 -10.91 2.78
N PRO A 432 -20.45 -10.12 2.53
CA PRO A 432 -19.12 -10.45 3.01
C PRO A 432 -19.10 -10.53 4.54
N ILE A 433 -18.17 -11.30 5.10
CA ILE A 433 -17.96 -11.43 6.55
C ILE A 433 -16.70 -10.67 6.91
N VAL A 434 -16.83 -9.56 7.65
CA VAL A 434 -15.69 -8.65 7.96
C VAL A 434 -15.06 -8.97 9.31
N THR A 435 -13.74 -8.99 9.35
CA THR A 435 -12.95 -9.16 10.58
C THR A 435 -11.92 -8.03 10.69
N VAL A 436 -11.86 -7.41 11.86
CA VAL A 436 -10.88 -6.37 12.21
C VAL A 436 -9.94 -6.86 13.31
N PRO A 437 -8.76 -6.24 13.50
CA PRO A 437 -7.86 -6.61 14.60
C PRO A 437 -8.55 -6.47 15.95
N VAL A 438 -8.12 -7.27 16.93
CA VAL A 438 -8.53 -7.07 18.32
C VAL A 438 -7.97 -5.73 18.79
N GLY A 439 -8.82 -4.80 19.22
CA GLY A 439 -8.42 -3.46 19.66
C GLY A 439 -7.67 -3.41 21.00
N GLY A 440 -7.43 -2.19 21.48
CA GLY A 440 -6.88 -1.94 22.82
C GLY A 440 -5.40 -1.57 22.88
N PHE A 441 -4.74 -1.35 21.74
CA PHE A 441 -3.36 -0.85 21.71
C PHE A 441 -3.30 0.68 21.79
N TYR A 442 -2.17 1.20 22.26
CA TYR A 442 -1.86 2.63 22.23
C TYR A 442 -0.81 2.91 21.14
N ILE A 443 -0.97 4.00 20.41
CA ILE A 443 0.04 4.51 19.47
C ILE A 443 0.65 5.83 19.99
N PRO A 444 1.92 6.13 19.68
CA PRO A 444 2.48 7.45 19.94
C PRO A 444 1.81 8.54 19.11
N LYS A 445 1.72 9.76 19.66
CA LYS A 445 1.23 10.92 18.91
C LYS A 445 2.19 11.27 17.76
N SER A 446 1.66 11.98 16.75
CA SER A 446 2.43 12.49 15.61
C SER A 446 3.23 11.40 14.88
N THR A 447 2.71 10.17 14.84
CA THR A 447 3.39 9.01 14.28
C THR A 447 2.49 8.30 13.26
N PRO A 448 3.00 7.97 12.06
CA PRO A 448 2.26 7.18 11.07
C PRO A 448 1.79 5.82 11.59
N PHE A 449 0.67 5.34 11.07
CA PHE A 449 0.14 4.03 11.42
C PHE A 449 -0.56 3.37 10.23
N ALA A 450 -0.67 2.04 10.28
CA ALA A 450 -1.36 1.23 9.29
C ALA A 450 -2.31 0.27 9.98
N ILE A 451 -3.57 0.26 9.55
CA ILE A 451 -4.57 -0.70 10.03
C ILE A 451 -4.88 -1.69 8.92
N THR A 452 -5.00 -2.96 9.30
CA THR A 452 -5.24 -4.07 8.37
C THR A 452 -6.38 -4.91 8.90
N GLY A 453 -7.41 -5.12 8.09
CA GLY A 453 -8.49 -6.06 8.40
C GLY A 453 -8.46 -7.28 7.49
N SER A 454 -9.57 -7.98 7.42
CA SER A 454 -9.79 -9.06 6.45
C SER A 454 -11.28 -9.27 6.24
N ALA A 455 -11.63 -9.94 5.15
CA ALA A 455 -13.00 -10.37 4.92
C ALA A 455 -13.03 -11.61 4.02
N VAL A 456 -14.11 -12.37 4.11
CA VAL A 456 -14.40 -13.52 3.25
C VAL A 456 -15.77 -13.33 2.62
N ASP A 457 -15.85 -13.54 1.31
CA ASP A 457 -17.11 -13.55 0.59
C ASP A 457 -17.64 -14.99 0.45
N PRO A 458 -18.86 -15.30 0.93
CA PRO A 458 -19.41 -16.65 0.82
C PRO A 458 -19.69 -17.10 -0.63
N ASN A 459 -19.87 -16.16 -1.57
CA ASN A 459 -20.10 -16.44 -2.98
C ASN A 459 -18.80 -16.52 -3.80
N GLY A 460 -17.67 -16.09 -3.23
CA GLY A 460 -16.37 -16.02 -3.91
C GLY A 460 -16.20 -14.76 -4.78
N ASP A 461 -17.04 -13.75 -4.57
CA ASP A 461 -17.01 -12.48 -5.30
C ASP A 461 -15.78 -11.64 -4.90
N ALA A 462 -15.37 -10.73 -5.80
CA ALA A 462 -14.18 -9.90 -5.60
C ALA A 462 -14.45 -8.78 -4.59
N LEU A 463 -13.63 -8.69 -3.54
CA LEU A 463 -13.85 -7.75 -2.44
C LEU A 463 -13.06 -6.45 -2.58
N THR A 464 -13.71 -5.35 -2.22
CA THR A 464 -13.07 -4.05 -2.02
C THR A 464 -13.24 -3.60 -0.57
N TYR A 465 -12.25 -2.85 -0.07
CA TYR A 465 -12.08 -2.48 1.33
C TYR A 465 -11.98 -0.96 1.45
N CYS A 466 -12.71 -0.40 2.42
CA CYS A 466 -12.62 1.02 2.78
C CYS A 466 -12.50 1.15 4.30
N TRP A 467 -11.42 1.80 4.75
CA TRP A 467 -11.21 2.15 6.16
C TRP A 467 -11.56 3.61 6.38
N GLU A 468 -12.52 3.91 7.25
CA GLU A 468 -13.07 5.25 7.47
C GLU A 468 -12.94 5.63 8.96
N GLU A 469 -12.54 6.88 9.26
CA GLU A 469 -12.59 7.36 10.64
C GLU A 469 -14.06 7.48 11.07
N PHE A 470 -14.34 7.07 12.31
CA PHE A 470 -15.68 6.99 12.86
C PHE A 470 -15.73 7.65 14.25
N ASP A 471 -15.01 8.78 14.39
CA ASP A 471 -15.03 9.63 15.56
C ASP A 471 -15.89 10.88 15.32
N LEU A 472 -16.73 11.22 16.30
CA LEU A 472 -17.46 12.50 16.33
C LEU A 472 -16.74 13.51 17.19
N GLY A 473 -16.82 14.78 16.79
CA GLY A 473 -16.27 15.86 17.59
C GLY A 473 -16.82 17.25 17.23
N PRO A 474 -16.22 18.29 17.82
CA PRO A 474 -16.59 19.68 17.54
C PRO A 474 -16.46 20.02 16.05
N ALA A 475 -17.36 20.86 15.54
CA ALA A 475 -17.23 21.45 14.22
C ALA A 475 -16.00 22.37 14.17
N GLY A 476 -15.34 22.47 13.03
CA GLY A 476 -14.21 23.39 12.88
C GLY A 476 -13.39 23.22 11.62
N ALA A 477 -12.31 24.00 11.53
CA ALA A 477 -11.40 23.95 10.41
C ALA A 477 -10.63 22.60 10.39
N PRO A 478 -10.65 21.86 9.27
CA PRO A 478 -10.01 20.54 9.18
C PRO A 478 -8.48 20.59 9.25
N GLY A 479 -7.87 21.78 9.07
CA GLY A 479 -6.42 21.99 9.27
C GLY A 479 -6.00 22.19 10.73
N SER A 480 -6.95 22.46 11.64
CA SER A 480 -6.69 22.73 13.05
C SER A 480 -7.76 22.06 13.95
N PRO A 481 -7.86 20.71 13.91
CA PRO A 481 -8.91 19.98 14.62
C PRO A 481 -8.75 20.06 16.14
N VAL A 482 -9.87 20.16 16.85
CA VAL A 482 -9.91 20.18 18.32
C VAL A 482 -10.74 19.01 18.86
N GLY A 483 -10.37 18.50 20.05
CA GLY A 483 -11.08 17.38 20.67
C GLY A 483 -11.06 16.12 19.79
N ASN A 484 -12.21 15.47 19.61
CA ASN A 484 -12.33 14.30 18.74
C ASN A 484 -12.86 14.65 17.34
N ALA A 485 -12.65 15.88 16.86
CA ALA A 485 -13.01 16.21 15.49
C ALA A 485 -12.34 15.23 14.52
N PRO A 486 -13.04 14.76 13.47
CA PRO A 486 -12.46 13.86 12.48
C PRO A 486 -11.27 14.50 11.79
N ILE A 487 -10.21 13.73 11.57
CA ILE A 487 -8.93 14.19 11.02
C ILE A 487 -8.50 13.43 9.76
N PHE A 488 -9.16 12.30 9.46
CA PHE A 488 -8.97 11.48 8.29
C PHE A 488 -10.22 11.47 7.41
N ARG A 489 -10.06 11.82 6.15
CA ARG A 489 -11.09 11.76 5.13
C ARG A 489 -11.34 10.32 4.66
N SER A 490 -12.45 10.12 3.97
CA SER A 490 -12.70 8.87 3.25
C SER A 490 -12.01 8.88 1.88
N TRP A 491 -11.74 7.68 1.35
CA TRP A 491 -11.16 7.46 0.04
C TRP A 491 -11.86 6.29 -0.65
N ASN A 492 -11.85 6.31 -1.98
CA ASN A 492 -12.41 5.23 -2.79
C ASN A 492 -11.98 3.84 -2.29
N PRO A 493 -12.91 2.87 -2.21
CA PRO A 493 -12.60 1.50 -1.84
C PRO A 493 -11.47 0.91 -2.70
N THR A 494 -10.56 0.17 -2.06
CA THR A 494 -9.39 -0.43 -2.72
C THR A 494 -9.43 -1.95 -2.66
N ASN A 495 -8.56 -2.64 -3.39
CA ASN A 495 -8.36 -4.08 -3.25
C ASN A 495 -7.44 -4.46 -2.07
N SER A 496 -6.96 -3.48 -1.30
CA SER A 496 -6.08 -3.68 -0.16
C SER A 496 -6.88 -3.66 1.15
N PRO A 497 -6.77 -4.69 2.01
CA PRO A 497 -7.37 -4.67 3.33
C PRO A 497 -6.63 -3.74 4.32
N THR A 498 -5.50 -3.17 3.88
CA THR A 498 -4.65 -2.27 4.66
C THR A 498 -4.79 -0.83 4.17
N ARG A 499 -5.01 0.11 5.10
CA ARG A 499 -4.87 1.55 4.86
C ARG A 499 -3.76 2.13 5.74
N ILE A 500 -2.93 2.98 5.14
CA ILE A 500 -1.83 3.70 5.78
C ILE A 500 -2.28 5.15 6.02
N PHE A 501 -1.94 5.69 7.19
CA PHE A 501 -2.34 7.00 7.66
C PHE A 501 -1.11 7.82 8.10
N PRO A 502 -0.86 9.00 7.48
CA PRO A 502 -1.42 9.49 6.22
C PRO A 502 -1.18 8.56 5.03
N ARG A 503 -1.84 8.78 3.88
CA ARG A 503 -1.55 8.03 2.64
C ARG A 503 -0.04 7.92 2.39
N LEU A 504 0.41 6.73 1.97
CA LEU A 504 1.83 6.43 1.75
C LEU A 504 2.55 7.48 0.90
N GLN A 505 1.93 7.94 -0.20
CA GLN A 505 2.54 8.96 -1.06
C GLN A 505 2.74 10.30 -0.35
N ASN A 506 1.92 10.64 0.65
CA ASN A 506 2.15 11.84 1.45
C ASN A 506 3.34 11.67 2.39
N LEU A 507 3.50 10.49 2.98
CA LEU A 507 4.67 10.13 3.80
C LEU A 507 5.96 10.18 2.98
N LEU A 508 6.01 9.52 1.82
CA LEU A 508 7.20 9.45 0.98
C LEU A 508 7.64 10.83 0.44
N ASN A 509 6.67 11.72 0.21
CA ASN A 509 6.92 13.08 -0.25
C ASN A 509 7.10 14.10 0.90
N ASN A 510 6.99 13.67 2.16
CA ASN A 510 7.03 14.55 3.35
C ASN A 510 6.01 15.70 3.28
N THR A 511 4.79 15.39 2.83
CA THR A 511 3.71 16.37 2.65
C THR A 511 2.57 16.11 3.63
N THR A 512 1.95 17.19 4.10
CA THR A 512 0.73 17.14 4.91
C THR A 512 -0.44 17.62 4.06
N VAL A 513 -1.54 16.87 4.08
CA VAL A 513 -2.77 17.19 3.34
C VAL A 513 -3.93 17.30 4.34
N ILE A 514 -4.84 18.24 4.09
CA ILE A 514 -6.05 18.41 4.91
C ILE A 514 -6.89 17.12 4.84
N GLY A 515 -7.38 16.65 5.99
CA GLY A 515 -8.07 15.37 6.09
C GLY A 515 -7.12 14.16 6.07
N GLU A 516 -5.81 14.36 6.21
CA GLU A 516 -4.83 13.30 6.40
C GLU A 516 -3.83 13.72 7.50
N LEU A 517 -4.35 14.23 8.62
CA LEU A 517 -3.51 14.76 9.71
C LEU A 517 -3.15 13.67 10.72
N LEU A 518 -1.88 13.61 11.10
CA LEU A 518 -1.46 12.78 12.23
C LEU A 518 -2.05 13.31 13.55
N PRO A 519 -2.54 12.44 14.45
CA PRO A 519 -3.08 12.88 15.74
C PRO A 519 -1.95 13.42 16.63
N THR A 520 -2.05 14.69 17.07
CA THR A 520 -0.96 15.39 17.78
C THR A 520 -1.11 15.43 19.30
N TYR A 521 -2.19 14.85 19.83
CA TYR A 521 -2.50 14.81 21.26
C TYR A 521 -3.21 13.51 21.63
N ALA A 522 -3.35 13.26 22.93
CA ALA A 522 -4.05 12.09 23.44
C ALA A 522 -5.52 12.11 23.03
N ARG A 523 -5.97 11.07 22.33
CA ARG A 523 -7.37 10.87 21.93
C ARG A 523 -7.65 9.39 21.67
N ALA A 524 -8.90 8.99 21.83
CA ALA A 524 -9.35 7.72 21.25
C ALA A 524 -9.48 7.89 19.73
N MET A 525 -9.24 6.80 19.00
CA MET A 525 -9.46 6.73 17.58
C MET A 525 -10.37 5.54 17.28
N THR A 526 -11.45 5.81 16.56
CA THR A 526 -12.39 4.80 16.08
C THR A 526 -12.33 4.78 14.56
N PHE A 527 -12.13 3.60 13.99
CA PHE A 527 -12.22 3.38 12.56
C PHE A 527 -13.22 2.29 12.27
N ARG A 528 -13.80 2.33 11.08
CA ARG A 528 -14.66 1.26 10.58
C ARG A 528 -14.12 0.75 9.25
N LEU A 529 -14.04 -0.57 9.14
CA LEU A 529 -13.75 -1.25 7.89
C LEU A 529 -15.08 -1.62 7.23
N THR A 530 -15.38 -0.99 6.09
CA THR A 530 -16.52 -1.34 5.23
C THR A 530 -16.01 -2.16 4.04
N VAL A 531 -16.59 -3.33 3.80
CA VAL A 531 -16.20 -4.25 2.72
C VAL A 531 -17.38 -4.48 1.78
N ARG A 532 -17.11 -4.49 0.48
CA ARG A 532 -18.10 -4.63 -0.59
C ARG A 532 -17.72 -5.75 -1.55
N ASP A 533 -18.66 -6.60 -1.92
CA ASP A 533 -18.51 -7.57 -3.01
C ASP A 533 -18.79 -6.98 -4.41
N SER A 534 -19.40 -5.79 -4.44
CA SER A 534 -19.79 -5.07 -5.66
C SER A 534 -20.64 -5.89 -6.64
N LYS A 535 -21.40 -6.87 -6.16
CA LYS A 535 -22.27 -7.66 -7.03
C LYS A 535 -23.42 -6.81 -7.55
N MET A 536 -23.56 -6.72 -8.87
CA MET A 536 -24.67 -5.98 -9.49
C MET A 536 -26.01 -6.65 -9.20
N GLY A 537 -27.07 -5.84 -9.07
CA GLY A 537 -28.40 -6.33 -8.73
C GLY A 537 -28.60 -6.68 -7.25
N GLY A 538 -27.71 -6.21 -6.37
CA GLY A 538 -27.81 -6.39 -4.92
C GLY A 538 -26.46 -6.57 -4.27
N GLY A 539 -25.69 -5.49 -4.18
CA GLY A 539 -24.35 -5.48 -3.63
C GLY A 539 -24.34 -5.87 -2.16
N GLY A 540 -23.49 -6.84 -1.82
CA GLY A 540 -23.23 -7.24 -0.45
C GLY A 540 -22.22 -6.31 0.19
N VAL A 541 -22.65 -5.71 1.30
CA VAL A 541 -21.82 -4.80 2.10
C VAL A 541 -21.95 -5.19 3.56
N ASP A 542 -20.82 -5.29 4.22
CA ASP A 542 -20.73 -5.49 5.67
C ASP A 542 -19.59 -4.66 6.25
N ARG A 543 -19.56 -4.49 7.57
CA ARG A 543 -18.56 -3.68 8.27
C ARG A 543 -18.27 -4.15 9.68
N ALA A 544 -17.07 -3.82 10.15
CA ALA A 544 -16.68 -3.98 11.54
C ALA A 544 -15.88 -2.77 12.04
N GLN A 545 -15.98 -2.50 13.34
CA GLN A 545 -15.38 -1.33 13.99
C GLN A 545 -14.12 -1.70 14.77
N PHE A 546 -13.08 -0.89 14.62
CA PHE A 546 -11.79 -1.03 15.29
C PHE A 546 -11.49 0.21 16.12
N GLN A 547 -10.98 0.02 17.34
CA GLN A 547 -10.67 1.11 18.27
C GLN A 547 -9.28 0.96 18.87
N PHE A 548 -8.57 2.09 18.95
CA PHE A 548 -7.28 2.22 19.62
C PHE A 548 -7.15 3.60 20.24
N SER A 549 -6.06 3.87 20.96
CA SER A 549 -5.82 5.17 21.60
C SER A 549 -4.50 5.77 21.18
N VAL A 550 -4.45 7.09 21.08
CA VAL A 550 -3.22 7.87 20.94
C VAL A 550 -2.77 8.26 22.33
N ASP A 551 -1.54 7.91 22.68
CA ASP A 551 -0.92 8.33 23.93
C ASP A 551 -0.29 9.73 23.78
N GLY A 552 -0.55 10.60 24.75
CA GLY A 552 -0.08 11.98 24.73
C GLY A 552 1.36 12.16 25.21
N ASN A 553 1.93 11.16 25.89
CA ASN A 553 3.24 11.21 26.55
C ASN A 553 4.35 10.49 25.78
N SER A 554 4.00 9.77 24.72
CA SER A 554 4.90 9.15 23.75
C SER A 554 4.79 9.83 22.39
N GLY A 555 5.83 9.63 21.57
CA GLY A 555 5.93 10.19 20.23
C GLY A 555 6.56 11.58 20.13
N PRO A 556 6.94 12.01 18.91
CA PRO A 556 6.83 11.22 17.67
C PRO A 556 7.89 10.11 17.61
N PHE A 557 7.49 8.93 17.16
CA PHE A 557 8.41 7.84 16.81
C PHE A 557 8.95 8.12 15.42
N VAL A 558 10.27 8.27 15.29
CA VAL A 558 10.89 8.81 14.06
C VAL A 558 12.19 8.07 13.74
N VAL A 559 12.35 7.57 12.51
CA VAL A 559 13.61 7.10 11.95
C VAL A 559 14.56 8.29 11.85
N THR A 560 15.74 8.19 12.44
CA THR A 560 16.75 9.26 12.46
C THR A 560 17.93 8.98 11.55
N VAL A 561 18.30 7.70 11.34
CA VAL A 561 19.34 7.30 10.37
C VAL A 561 18.86 6.03 9.65
N PRO A 562 18.84 6.02 8.30
CA PRO A 562 19.22 7.12 7.40
C PRO A 562 18.08 8.13 7.26
N ASN A 563 18.42 9.42 7.13
CA ASN A 563 17.44 10.48 6.81
C ASN A 563 17.99 11.54 5.86
N THR A 564 19.13 11.24 5.25
CA THR A 564 19.80 12.05 4.24
C THR A 564 20.19 11.13 3.10
N ASN A 565 20.60 11.69 1.95
CA ASN A 565 21.10 10.90 0.82
C ASN A 565 22.52 10.37 1.11
N VAL A 566 22.62 9.47 2.08
CA VAL A 566 23.84 8.72 2.40
C VAL A 566 24.12 7.68 1.33
N ASN A 567 25.38 7.28 1.21
CA ASN A 567 25.76 6.15 0.39
C ASN A 567 26.25 5.02 1.29
N TRP A 568 25.49 3.93 1.32
CA TRP A 568 25.84 2.71 2.02
C TRP A 568 26.40 1.69 1.04
N SER A 569 27.45 1.00 1.45
CA SER A 569 28.03 -0.07 0.65
C SER A 569 27.20 -1.34 0.86
N ALA A 570 26.88 -2.07 -0.20
CA ALA A 570 26.28 -3.40 -0.07
C ALA A 570 27.19 -4.35 0.73
N LEU A 571 26.59 -5.34 1.40
CA LEU A 571 27.25 -6.31 2.29
C LEU A 571 28.00 -5.66 3.47
N SER A 572 27.67 -4.41 3.79
CA SER A 572 28.20 -3.72 4.96
C SER A 572 27.21 -3.71 6.12
N THR A 573 27.75 -3.72 7.33
CA THR A 573 26.96 -3.44 8.53
C THR A 573 26.76 -1.93 8.64
N GLN A 574 25.51 -1.51 8.73
CA GLN A 574 25.10 -0.12 8.93
C GLN A 574 24.21 -0.03 10.15
N THR A 575 24.34 1.06 10.91
CA THR A 575 23.49 1.30 12.07
C THR A 575 22.25 2.09 11.67
N VAL A 576 21.08 1.48 11.81
CA VAL A 576 19.80 2.17 11.72
C VAL A 576 19.45 2.71 13.10
N THR A 577 19.02 3.97 13.18
CA THR A 577 18.60 4.58 14.45
C THR A 577 17.23 5.22 14.32
N TRP A 578 16.52 5.25 15.45
CA TRP A 578 15.22 5.90 15.57
C TRP A 578 15.03 6.49 16.97
N ASN A 579 14.17 7.48 17.07
CA ASN A 579 13.72 8.01 18.35
C ASN A 579 12.63 7.10 18.94
N VAL A 580 12.98 6.34 19.98
CA VAL A 580 12.04 5.49 20.72
C VAL A 580 10.86 6.28 21.28
N ALA A 581 11.08 7.54 21.68
CA ALA A 581 10.04 8.47 22.11
C ALA A 581 9.00 7.88 23.09
N ASN A 582 9.46 7.19 24.15
CA ASN A 582 8.63 6.53 25.16
C ASN A 582 7.66 5.46 24.61
N THR A 583 7.83 4.97 23.37
CA THR A 583 6.95 3.92 22.82
C THR A 583 7.17 2.55 23.46
N ASN A 584 8.33 2.31 24.05
CA ASN A 584 8.66 1.08 24.76
C ASN A 584 8.15 1.05 26.21
N VAL A 585 7.52 2.11 26.70
CA VAL A 585 6.91 2.16 28.04
C VAL A 585 5.39 2.15 27.96
N ALA A 586 4.74 1.81 29.07
CA ALA A 586 3.28 1.85 29.16
C ALA A 586 2.75 3.29 28.92
N PRO A 587 1.65 3.46 28.18
CA PRO A 587 0.72 2.40 27.76
C PRO A 587 1.00 1.81 26.36
N VAL A 588 1.93 2.37 25.57
CA VAL A 588 2.26 1.88 24.20
C VAL A 588 2.89 0.48 24.24
N ASN A 589 3.79 0.24 25.20
CA ASN A 589 4.40 -1.09 25.47
C ASN A 589 5.00 -1.79 24.24
N CYS A 590 5.52 -1.03 23.27
CA CYS A 590 6.19 -1.58 22.10
C CYS A 590 7.61 -2.04 22.47
N ALA A 591 7.76 -3.29 22.86
CA ALA A 591 9.05 -3.85 23.30
C ALA A 591 10.04 -4.06 22.14
N ASN A 592 9.53 -4.32 20.93
CA ASN A 592 10.33 -4.71 19.78
C ASN A 592 9.86 -4.02 18.50
N VAL A 593 10.76 -3.87 17.54
CA VAL A 593 10.49 -3.32 16.20
C VAL A 593 11.01 -4.25 15.12
N ASN A 594 10.50 -4.07 13.90
CA ASN A 594 11.07 -4.63 12.68
C ASN A 594 11.68 -3.51 11.84
N ILE A 595 12.79 -3.81 11.17
CA ILE A 595 13.48 -2.89 10.27
C ILE A 595 13.40 -3.47 8.87
N LEU A 596 12.78 -2.73 7.96
CA LEU A 596 12.54 -3.13 6.58
C LEU A 596 13.27 -2.18 5.62
N LEU A 597 13.72 -2.75 4.51
CA LEU A 597 14.35 -2.06 3.40
C LEU A 597 13.41 -2.06 2.20
N SER A 598 13.24 -0.87 1.62
CA SER A 598 12.67 -0.68 0.29
C SER A 598 13.78 -0.34 -0.69
N THR A 599 13.65 -0.83 -1.92
CA THR A 599 14.55 -0.51 -3.05
C THR A 599 13.86 0.36 -4.11
N ASP A 600 12.56 0.64 -3.97
CA ASP A 600 11.72 1.31 -4.98
C ASP A 600 11.19 2.67 -4.51
N GLY A 601 11.93 3.34 -3.62
CA GLY A 601 11.57 4.65 -3.09
C GLY A 601 10.56 4.62 -1.94
N GLY A 602 10.32 3.45 -1.33
CA GLY A 602 9.38 3.26 -0.22
C GLY A 602 7.98 2.80 -0.66
N ASN A 603 7.80 2.45 -1.93
CA ASN A 603 6.51 1.97 -2.45
C ASN A 603 6.21 0.53 -1.99
N THR A 604 7.25 -0.31 -1.87
CA THR A 604 7.16 -1.67 -1.32
C THR A 604 8.25 -1.93 -0.28
N TRP A 605 8.00 -2.91 0.61
CA TRP A 605 8.89 -3.26 1.73
C TRP A 605 9.24 -4.76 1.76
N PRO A 606 9.84 -5.32 0.70
CA PRO A 606 10.03 -6.77 0.56
C PRO A 606 11.16 -7.36 1.42
N ILE A 607 12.10 -6.54 1.89
CA ILE A 607 13.31 -7.01 2.57
C ILE A 607 13.23 -6.67 4.05
N VAL A 608 13.30 -7.70 4.91
CA VAL A 608 13.43 -7.52 6.37
C VAL A 608 14.91 -7.58 6.73
N LEU A 609 15.44 -6.47 7.26
CA LEU A 609 16.83 -6.37 7.70
C LEU A 609 17.03 -6.89 9.13
N ALA A 610 16.07 -6.61 10.01
CA ALA A 610 16.00 -7.14 11.36
C ALA A 610 14.54 -7.31 11.77
N ALA A 611 14.22 -8.42 12.45
CA ALA A 611 12.88 -8.71 12.94
C ALA A 611 12.90 -8.87 14.46
N ASN A 612 11.89 -8.30 15.13
CA ASN A 612 11.75 -8.34 16.59
C ASN A 612 13.01 -7.87 17.36
N THR A 613 13.77 -6.90 16.83
CA THR A 613 14.88 -6.29 17.58
C THR A 613 14.32 -5.40 18.72
N PRO A 614 14.99 -5.27 19.88
CA PRO A 614 14.55 -4.36 20.93
C PRO A 614 14.25 -2.93 20.44
N ASN A 615 13.19 -2.33 20.98
CA ASN A 615 12.86 -0.93 20.73
C ASN A 615 13.69 -0.01 21.67
N ASP A 616 14.99 0.05 21.43
CA ASP A 616 15.96 0.81 22.25
C ASP A 616 16.65 1.96 21.49
N GLY A 617 16.35 2.11 20.20
CA GLY A 617 16.70 3.28 19.37
C GLY A 617 17.82 3.03 18.37
N SER A 618 18.40 1.83 18.33
CA SER A 618 19.48 1.51 17.40
C SER A 618 19.56 0.01 17.11
N GLU A 619 19.84 -0.35 15.86
CA GLU A 619 20.15 -1.73 15.47
C GLU A 619 21.20 -1.73 14.35
N ASP A 620 22.18 -2.62 14.46
CA ASP A 620 23.13 -2.87 13.39
C ASP A 620 22.56 -3.89 12.40
N VAL A 621 22.41 -3.47 11.15
CA VAL A 621 21.83 -4.28 10.08
C VAL A 621 22.83 -4.51 8.95
N VAL A 622 22.78 -5.69 8.32
CA VAL A 622 23.57 -5.98 7.12
C VAL A 622 22.79 -5.54 5.89
N ILE A 623 23.36 -4.63 5.11
CA ILE A 623 22.75 -4.13 3.88
C ILE A 623 22.93 -5.20 2.78
N PRO A 624 21.85 -5.64 2.11
CA PRO A 624 21.95 -6.66 1.05
C PRO A 624 22.58 -6.08 -0.23
N ASP A 625 23.02 -6.96 -1.12
CA ASP A 625 23.57 -6.59 -2.44
C ASP A 625 22.45 -6.22 -3.42
N ASN A 626 21.81 -5.08 -3.16
CA ASN A 626 20.77 -4.49 -4.00
C ASN A 626 21.16 -3.05 -4.36
N GLN A 627 21.90 -2.89 -5.46
CA GLN A 627 22.37 -1.59 -5.91
C GLN A 627 21.20 -0.74 -6.42
N VAL A 628 20.89 0.35 -5.69
CA VAL A 628 19.82 1.29 -6.02
C VAL A 628 20.13 2.68 -5.46
N THR A 629 19.57 3.73 -6.07
CA THR A 629 19.65 5.12 -5.58
C THR A 629 18.38 5.56 -4.85
N THR A 630 17.41 4.65 -4.72
CA THR A 630 16.05 4.90 -4.24
C THR A 630 15.75 4.10 -2.96
N ALA A 631 16.77 3.74 -2.18
CA ALA A 631 16.56 2.96 -0.97
C ALA A 631 15.87 3.78 0.13
N ARG A 632 15.02 3.12 0.92
CA ARG A 632 14.36 3.67 2.13
C ARG A 632 14.37 2.66 3.26
N ILE A 633 14.42 3.15 4.49
CA ILE A 633 14.23 2.34 5.69
C ILE A 633 12.85 2.63 6.29
N LYS A 634 12.16 1.57 6.72
CA LYS A 634 10.98 1.64 7.59
C LYS A 634 11.31 0.95 8.89
N VAL A 635 11.00 1.60 10.01
CA VAL A 635 11.00 0.98 11.33
C VAL A 635 9.55 0.88 11.77
N GLU A 636 9.05 -0.33 11.95
CA GLU A 636 7.66 -0.59 12.36
C GLU A 636 7.59 -1.32 13.69
N ALA A 637 6.56 -1.05 14.47
CA ALA A 637 6.33 -1.73 15.73
C ALA A 637 6.02 -3.22 15.52
N ALA A 638 6.65 -4.09 16.30
CA ALA A 638 6.28 -5.50 16.35
C ALA A 638 5.09 -5.67 17.31
N GLY A 639 3.92 -6.04 16.77
CA GLY A 639 2.70 -6.24 17.56
C GLY A 639 1.90 -4.97 17.87
N ASN A 640 2.18 -3.86 17.19
CA ASN A 640 1.40 -2.62 17.24
C ASN A 640 1.26 -2.05 15.80
N ILE A 641 0.49 -1.00 15.60
CA ILE A 641 0.09 -0.50 14.27
C ILE A 641 0.90 0.70 13.77
N PHE A 642 1.78 1.27 14.59
CA PHE A 642 2.56 2.46 14.25
C PHE A 642 3.91 2.12 13.61
N PHE A 643 4.44 3.04 12.82
CA PHE A 643 5.74 2.94 12.18
C PHE A 643 6.26 4.32 11.79
N ASP A 644 7.51 4.38 11.32
CA ASP A 644 8.02 5.55 10.59
C ASP A 644 8.90 5.14 9.40
N ILE A 645 9.05 6.04 8.43
CA ILE A 645 9.83 5.85 7.20
C ILE A 645 10.88 6.96 7.08
N SER A 646 12.10 6.60 6.67
CA SER A 646 13.14 7.58 6.35
C SER A 646 12.67 8.63 5.33
N ASN A 647 12.92 9.91 5.60
CA ASN A 647 12.44 11.08 4.85
C ASN A 647 13.15 11.31 3.51
N VAL A 648 14.34 10.76 3.28
CA VAL A 648 15.10 10.92 2.02
C VAL A 648 15.55 9.57 1.45
N ASN A 649 15.55 9.43 0.10
CA ASN A 649 16.15 8.29 -0.59
C ASN A 649 17.65 8.25 -0.30
N PHE A 650 18.19 7.08 0.00
CA PHE A 650 19.63 6.88 0.09
C PHE A 650 20.12 5.90 -0.98
N THR A 651 21.43 5.85 -1.19
CA THR A 651 22.07 5.01 -2.19
C THR A 651 22.66 3.77 -1.55
N ILE A 652 22.41 2.60 -2.14
CA ILE A 652 23.17 1.37 -1.90
C ILE A 652 24.09 1.19 -3.11
N SER A 653 25.40 1.27 -2.88
CA SER A 653 26.42 1.12 -3.91
C SER A 653 27.12 -0.23 -3.84
N GLN A 654 27.90 -0.55 -4.87
CA GLN A 654 28.73 -1.74 -4.87
C GLN A 654 29.64 -1.80 -3.64
N PRO A 655 29.91 -3.01 -3.14
CA PRO A 655 30.97 -3.18 -2.15
C PRO A 655 32.30 -2.67 -2.71
N ILE A 656 33.01 -1.80 -1.98
CA ILE A 656 34.33 -1.31 -2.40
C ILE A 656 35.37 -2.41 -2.09
N PRO A 657 36.07 -3.00 -3.07
CA PRO A 657 37.02 -4.08 -2.81
C PRO A 657 38.04 -3.70 -1.73
N VAL A 658 38.54 -4.70 -0.97
CA VAL A 658 39.62 -4.46 0.00
C VAL A 658 40.83 -3.83 -0.70
N GLU A 659 41.17 -2.61 -0.30
CA GLU A 659 42.31 -1.85 -0.84
C GLU A 659 43.44 -1.81 0.19
N LEU A 660 44.52 -2.52 -0.12
CA LEU A 660 45.72 -2.60 0.70
C LEU A 660 46.63 -1.40 0.38
N THR A 661 46.88 -0.53 1.37
CA THR A 661 47.74 0.65 1.20
C THR A 661 49.19 0.34 1.53
N MET A 662 49.43 -0.64 2.41
CA MET A 662 50.74 -1.04 2.85
C MET A 662 50.77 -2.52 3.19
N PHE A 663 51.84 -3.19 2.83
CA PHE A 663 52.26 -4.44 3.45
C PHE A 663 53.77 -4.46 3.49
N THR A 664 54.33 -4.65 4.69
CA THR A 664 55.77 -4.61 4.94
C THR A 664 56.16 -5.76 5.85
N ALA A 665 57.41 -6.18 5.71
CA ALA A 665 58.07 -7.11 6.60
C ALA A 665 59.27 -6.39 7.22
N GLU A 666 59.31 -6.35 8.56
CA GLU A 666 60.41 -5.81 9.33
C GLU A 666 61.00 -6.91 10.21
N ARG A 667 62.32 -6.92 10.32
CA ARG A 667 63.01 -7.86 11.18
C ARG A 667 63.08 -7.35 12.62
N LEU A 668 62.69 -8.19 13.56
CA LEU A 668 62.83 -7.99 15.00
C LEU A 668 63.76 -9.05 15.62
N ASP A 669 64.17 -8.84 16.87
CA ASP A 669 64.95 -9.84 17.64
C ASP A 669 64.17 -11.14 17.87
N ALA A 670 62.84 -11.07 17.85
CA ALA A 670 61.95 -12.21 18.07
C ALA A 670 61.49 -12.91 16.79
N GLY A 671 61.86 -12.41 15.59
CA GLY A 671 61.40 -12.95 14.31
C GLY A 671 61.16 -11.90 13.23
N VAL A 672 60.21 -12.15 12.33
CA VAL A 672 59.76 -11.19 11.31
C VAL A 672 58.39 -10.63 11.68
N LEU A 673 58.30 -9.32 11.86
CA LEU A 673 57.05 -8.59 12.01
C LEU A 673 56.50 -8.24 10.62
N LEU A 674 55.31 -8.76 10.33
CA LEU A 674 54.51 -8.36 9.20
C LEU A 674 53.53 -7.28 9.65
N SER A 675 53.51 -6.16 8.95
CA SER A 675 52.57 -5.07 9.18
C SER A 675 51.84 -4.75 7.88
N TRP A 676 50.53 -4.63 7.93
CA TRP A 676 49.76 -4.16 6.78
C TRP A 676 48.63 -3.24 7.20
N GLU A 677 48.19 -2.49 6.20
CA GLU A 677 47.16 -1.47 6.33
C GLU A 677 46.19 -1.58 5.16
N THR A 678 44.90 -1.50 5.49
CA THR A 678 43.80 -1.41 4.54
C THR A 678 43.21 -0.01 4.59
N ALA A 679 42.95 0.59 3.43
CA ALA A 679 42.15 1.83 3.34
C ALA A 679 40.66 1.51 3.49
N THR A 680 40.22 0.41 2.88
CA THR A 680 38.87 -0.11 2.91
C THR A 680 38.89 -1.63 2.99
N GLU A 681 37.84 -2.21 3.56
CA GLU A 681 37.57 -3.64 3.54
C GLU A 681 36.14 -3.90 3.11
N THR A 682 35.91 -4.98 2.38
CA THR A 682 34.59 -5.47 1.98
C THR A 682 34.53 -6.94 2.30
N ASN A 683 33.46 -7.35 2.97
CA ASN A 683 33.12 -8.74 3.26
C ASN A 683 34.26 -9.55 3.92
N ASN A 684 35.26 -8.87 4.50
CA ASN A 684 36.54 -9.46 4.84
C ASN A 684 36.45 -10.24 6.15
N SER A 685 36.50 -11.56 6.06
CA SER A 685 36.60 -12.45 7.23
C SER A 685 37.98 -12.32 7.90
N GLY A 686 39.02 -12.12 7.09
CA GLY A 686 40.37 -11.87 7.55
C GLY A 686 41.45 -12.24 6.54
N PHE A 687 42.69 -12.23 7.02
CA PHE A 687 43.88 -12.45 6.22
C PHE A 687 44.59 -13.73 6.65
N GLU A 688 44.70 -14.67 5.72
CA GLU A 688 45.61 -15.79 5.84
C GLU A 688 47.03 -15.32 5.48
N VAL A 689 47.93 -15.43 6.44
CA VAL A 689 49.34 -15.04 6.30
C VAL A 689 50.10 -16.25 5.80
N GLU A 690 50.71 -16.11 4.63
CA GLU A 690 51.45 -17.20 3.99
C GLU A 690 52.92 -16.86 3.81
N ARG A 691 53.77 -17.89 3.93
CA ARG A 691 55.23 -17.81 3.88
C ARG A 691 55.80 -18.78 2.86
N SER A 692 56.83 -18.35 2.14
CA SER A 692 57.61 -19.16 1.21
C SER A 692 59.11 -18.91 1.36
N ARG A 693 59.92 -19.92 1.03
CA ARG A 693 61.39 -19.84 0.94
C ARG A 693 61.90 -19.61 -0.48
N ASP A 694 61.07 -19.86 -1.49
CA ASP A 694 61.43 -19.87 -2.92
C ASP A 694 60.58 -18.92 -3.77
N SER A 695 59.67 -18.17 -3.14
CA SER A 695 58.67 -17.28 -3.76
C SER A 695 57.59 -17.99 -4.60
N GLU A 696 57.57 -19.32 -4.64
CA GLU A 696 56.61 -20.10 -5.42
C GLU A 696 55.69 -20.93 -4.53
N ASN A 697 56.27 -21.66 -3.56
CA ASN A 697 55.56 -22.57 -2.67
C ASN A 697 55.26 -21.88 -1.34
N PHE A 698 54.05 -21.37 -1.20
CA PHE A 698 53.56 -20.69 0.00
C PHE A 698 52.81 -21.65 0.92
N ALA A 699 53.10 -21.58 2.21
CA ALA A 699 52.39 -22.28 3.27
C ALA A 699 51.75 -21.28 4.24
N SER A 700 50.53 -21.58 4.68
CA SER A 700 49.82 -20.80 5.70
C SER A 700 50.52 -20.94 7.06
N ILE A 701 50.81 -19.80 7.70
CA ILE A 701 51.47 -19.73 9.00
C ILE A 701 50.60 -19.06 10.08
N GLY A 702 49.44 -18.51 9.71
CA GLY A 702 48.50 -17.93 10.65
C GLY A 702 47.32 -17.23 9.96
N PHE A 703 46.30 -16.90 10.75
CA PHE A 703 45.13 -16.14 10.29
C PHE A 703 44.88 -14.96 11.23
N VAL A 704 44.68 -13.78 10.66
CA VAL A 704 44.35 -12.55 11.40
C VAL A 704 42.94 -12.13 10.99
N LYS A 705 42.03 -12.09 11.97
CA LYS A 705 40.62 -11.72 11.75
C LYS A 705 40.51 -10.29 11.23
N GLY A 706 39.74 -10.09 10.18
CA GLY A 706 39.46 -8.78 9.57
C GLY A 706 38.31 -8.05 10.25
N ASN A 707 38.01 -6.84 9.78
CA ASN A 707 36.94 -5.98 10.31
C ASN A 707 35.62 -6.09 9.52
N GLY A 708 35.48 -7.07 8.62
CA GLY A 708 34.30 -7.24 7.77
C GLY A 708 34.26 -6.21 6.64
N THR A 709 33.25 -5.35 6.64
CA THR A 709 33.13 -4.26 5.65
C THR A 709 33.31 -2.92 6.36
N THR A 710 34.38 -2.20 6.05
CA THR A 710 34.70 -0.90 6.64
C THR A 710 35.35 0.02 5.62
N THR A 711 35.03 1.31 5.69
CA THR A 711 35.74 2.36 4.93
C THR A 711 36.75 3.12 5.81
N GLN A 712 36.92 2.70 7.06
CA GLN A 712 37.94 3.24 7.95
C GLN A 712 39.23 2.44 7.80
N LYS A 713 40.35 3.19 7.85
CA LYS A 713 41.69 2.62 7.81
C LYS A 713 41.90 1.65 8.98
N SER A 714 42.33 0.44 8.68
CA SER A 714 42.63 -0.60 9.68
C SER A 714 44.11 -0.98 9.63
N ASN A 715 44.69 -1.28 10.80
CA ASN A 715 46.09 -1.66 10.94
C ASN A 715 46.18 -3.04 11.56
N TYR A 716 47.03 -3.88 10.99
CA TYR A 716 47.19 -5.27 11.39
C TYR A 716 48.67 -5.62 11.57
N ASN A 717 48.94 -6.59 12.44
CA ASN A 717 50.27 -7.15 12.59
C ASN A 717 50.24 -8.67 12.81
N PHE A 718 51.33 -9.31 12.42
CA PHE A 718 51.59 -10.73 12.65
C PHE A 718 53.10 -10.94 12.84
N ILE A 719 53.51 -11.75 13.82
CA ILE A 719 54.94 -12.04 14.06
C ILE A 719 55.20 -13.51 13.74
N ASP A 720 56.05 -13.75 12.73
CA ASP A 720 56.62 -15.07 12.48
C ASP A 720 57.88 -15.26 13.32
N THR A 721 57.85 -16.20 14.26
CA THR A 721 58.94 -16.48 15.21
C THR A 721 59.78 -17.70 14.82
N ASP A 722 59.36 -18.46 13.81
CA ASP A 722 60.03 -19.69 13.37
C ASP A 722 60.91 -19.42 12.14
N ILE A 723 61.98 -18.66 12.38
CA ILE A 723 62.83 -18.06 11.33
C ILE A 723 64.25 -18.60 11.44
N GLU A 724 64.84 -18.97 10.30
CA GLU A 724 66.25 -19.28 10.14
C GLU A 724 66.91 -18.25 9.22
N ILE A 725 68.22 -18.36 8.98
CA ILE A 725 68.91 -17.46 8.03
C ILE A 725 68.36 -17.69 6.61
N GLY A 726 68.23 -16.61 5.84
CA GLY A 726 67.92 -16.65 4.42
C GLY A 726 66.73 -15.79 4.04
N ASN A 727 66.39 -15.82 2.76
CA ASN A 727 65.26 -15.04 2.24
C ASN A 727 63.94 -15.69 2.60
N TYR A 728 62.99 -14.85 3.00
CA TYR A 728 61.59 -15.21 3.18
C TYR A 728 60.72 -14.31 2.33
N TYR A 729 59.70 -14.92 1.75
CA TYR A 729 58.67 -14.26 0.96
C TYR A 729 57.35 -14.42 1.71
N TYR A 730 56.69 -13.31 1.98
CA TYR A 730 55.39 -13.31 2.65
C TYR A 730 54.34 -12.74 1.71
N ARG A 731 53.13 -13.30 1.77
CA ARG A 731 51.96 -12.74 1.08
C ARG A 731 50.73 -12.85 1.98
N LEU A 732 49.76 -12.00 1.68
CA LEU A 732 48.45 -12.05 2.33
C LEU A 732 47.43 -12.61 1.35
N LYS A 733 46.60 -13.52 1.85
CA LYS A 733 45.40 -13.99 1.18
C LYS A 733 44.20 -13.53 2.00
N GLN A 734 43.48 -12.53 1.49
CA GLN A 734 42.20 -12.11 2.04
C GLN A 734 41.17 -13.21 1.78
N VAL A 735 40.36 -13.50 2.80
CA VAL A 735 39.25 -14.45 2.75
C VAL A 735 37.98 -13.71 3.15
N ASP A 736 36.95 -13.82 2.32
CA ASP A 736 35.65 -13.20 2.56
C ASP A 736 34.69 -14.14 3.31
N PHE A 737 33.63 -13.59 3.93
CA PHE A 737 32.62 -14.40 4.63
C PHE A 737 31.85 -15.34 3.69
N ASP A 738 31.83 -15.06 2.39
CA ASP A 738 31.26 -15.95 1.36
C ASP A 738 32.25 -17.04 0.87
N GLY A 739 33.48 -17.05 1.41
CA GLY A 739 34.53 -18.01 1.08
C GLY A 739 35.35 -17.65 -0.15
N THR A 740 35.07 -16.54 -0.84
CA THR A 740 35.95 -16.04 -1.91
C THR A 740 37.27 -15.53 -1.33
N SER A 741 38.32 -15.51 -2.15
CA SER A 741 39.65 -15.09 -1.69
C SER A 741 40.45 -14.34 -2.74
N LYS A 742 41.33 -13.45 -2.28
CA LYS A 742 42.20 -12.62 -3.11
C LYS A 742 43.61 -12.56 -2.52
N TYR A 743 44.61 -12.70 -3.38
CA TYR A 743 46.02 -12.58 -2.99
C TYR A 743 46.52 -11.15 -3.19
N TYR A 744 47.35 -10.68 -2.26
CA TYR A 744 48.07 -9.41 -2.33
C TYR A 744 49.56 -9.62 -2.64
N ASN A 745 50.24 -8.50 -2.92
CA ASN A 745 51.65 -8.48 -3.30
C ASN A 745 52.55 -9.20 -2.28
N VAL A 746 53.58 -9.86 -2.81
CA VAL A 746 54.59 -10.56 -2.03
C VAL A 746 55.63 -9.55 -1.52
N VAL A 747 55.93 -9.58 -0.23
CA VAL A 747 57.08 -8.86 0.36
C VAL A 747 58.21 -9.84 0.64
N MET A 748 59.44 -9.44 0.32
CA MET A 748 60.62 -10.23 0.61
C MET A 748 61.42 -9.57 1.72
N ILE A 749 61.91 -10.38 2.65
CA ILE A 749 62.86 -9.97 3.68
C ILE A 749 63.98 -11.00 3.78
N ASP A 750 65.21 -10.51 3.87
CA ASP A 750 66.35 -11.34 4.26
C ASP A 750 66.39 -11.42 5.78
N ALA A 751 66.14 -12.61 6.31
CA ALA A 751 66.18 -12.86 7.74
C ALA A 751 67.61 -12.77 8.32
N GLY A 752 68.65 -12.69 7.48
CA GLY A 752 70.02 -12.26 7.80
C GLY A 752 70.71 -12.88 9.02
N LEU A 753 71.94 -12.46 9.30
CA LEU A 753 72.61 -12.80 10.56
C LEU A 753 72.01 -12.00 11.72
N PRO A 754 71.81 -12.59 12.92
CA PRO A 754 71.36 -11.86 14.12
C PRO A 754 72.14 -10.56 14.33
N ARG A 755 71.54 -9.52 14.92
CA ARG A 755 72.28 -8.27 15.23
C ARG A 755 72.99 -8.32 16.59
N ASP A 756 72.34 -8.99 17.54
CA ASP A 756 72.78 -9.14 18.91
C ASP A 756 72.79 -10.59 19.36
N PHE A 757 73.63 -10.88 20.34
CA PHE A 757 73.59 -12.16 21.03
C PHE A 757 72.31 -12.26 21.87
N SER A 758 71.58 -13.35 21.73
CA SER A 758 70.38 -13.60 22.54
C SER A 758 70.20 -15.09 22.80
N VAL A 759 69.56 -15.41 23.93
CA VAL A 759 69.28 -16.78 24.36
C VAL A 759 67.80 -16.86 24.73
N MET A 760 67.08 -17.73 24.04
CA MET A 760 65.66 -17.95 24.28
C MET A 760 65.46 -18.82 25.54
N GLN A 761 64.25 -18.77 26.10
CA GLN A 761 63.87 -19.72 27.14
C GLN A 761 63.84 -21.13 26.53
N ASN A 762 64.40 -22.13 27.23
CA ASN A 762 64.36 -23.51 26.76
C ASN A 762 62.91 -23.99 26.59
N TYR A 763 62.64 -24.82 25.58
CA TYR A 763 61.32 -25.38 25.33
C TYR A 763 61.41 -26.89 25.03
N PRO A 764 60.52 -27.72 25.63
CA PRO A 764 59.56 -27.37 26.68
C PRO A 764 60.26 -26.97 28.00
N ASN A 765 59.57 -26.22 28.87
CA ASN A 765 59.98 -25.93 30.25
C ASN A 765 58.73 -25.73 31.14
N PRO A 766 58.40 -26.63 32.08
CA PRO A 766 59.16 -27.81 32.51
C PRO A 766 59.34 -28.86 31.39
N PHE A 767 60.37 -29.70 31.49
CA PHE A 767 60.70 -30.72 30.48
C PHE A 767 60.87 -32.11 31.08
N ASN A 768 60.76 -33.15 30.23
CA ASN A 768 60.96 -34.56 30.60
C ASN A 768 61.34 -35.45 29.39
N PRO A 769 62.48 -36.13 29.39
CA PRO A 769 63.74 -35.72 30.01
C PRO A 769 64.53 -34.75 29.10
N VAL A 770 64.00 -34.41 27.91
CA VAL A 770 64.70 -33.60 26.89
C VAL A 770 64.08 -32.21 26.73
N THR A 771 64.92 -31.19 26.56
CA THR A 771 64.53 -29.81 26.21
C THR A 771 65.50 -29.22 25.19
N SER A 772 65.06 -28.22 24.45
CA SER A 772 65.88 -27.49 23.49
C SER A 772 66.23 -26.09 23.98
N ILE A 773 67.49 -25.70 23.85
CA ILE A 773 68.00 -24.36 24.12
C ILE A 773 68.30 -23.69 22.79
N LYS A 774 67.50 -22.69 22.42
CA LYS A 774 67.72 -21.87 21.22
C LYS A 774 68.46 -20.58 21.56
N PHE A 775 69.43 -20.18 20.74
CA PHE A 775 70.21 -18.96 20.89
C PHE A 775 70.69 -18.44 19.54
N GLN A 776 71.06 -17.17 19.48
CA GLN A 776 71.46 -16.49 18.25
C GLN A 776 72.82 -15.80 18.42
N LEU A 777 73.63 -15.84 17.36
CA LEU A 777 74.99 -15.31 17.31
C LEU A 777 75.09 -14.30 16.15
N PRO A 778 75.43 -13.03 16.42
CA PRO A 778 75.52 -12.03 15.36
C PRO A 778 76.79 -12.15 14.50
N VAL A 779 77.81 -12.80 15.03
CA VAL A 779 79.08 -13.10 14.35
C VAL A 779 79.52 -14.52 14.71
N ASP A 780 80.47 -15.07 13.96
CA ASP A 780 81.15 -16.31 14.36
C ASP A 780 81.66 -16.16 15.79
N SER A 781 81.33 -17.10 16.65
CA SER A 781 81.56 -16.96 18.09
C SER A 781 82.02 -18.25 18.71
N LYS A 782 82.94 -18.17 19.66
CA LYS A 782 83.26 -19.28 20.54
C LYS A 782 82.15 -19.37 21.58
N VAL A 783 81.30 -20.38 21.46
CA VAL A 783 80.13 -20.57 22.34
C VAL A 783 80.38 -21.69 23.32
N LYS A 784 80.08 -21.43 24.59
CA LYS A 784 80.10 -22.42 25.66
C LYS A 784 78.77 -22.43 26.42
N ILE A 785 78.15 -23.60 26.50
CA ILE A 785 76.88 -23.84 27.21
C ILE A 785 77.11 -24.85 28.33
N GLU A 786 76.86 -24.42 29.56
CA GLU A 786 77.05 -25.23 30.76
C GLU A 786 75.76 -25.32 31.57
N ILE A 787 75.48 -26.52 32.07
CA ILE A 787 74.33 -26.80 32.92
C ILE A 787 74.80 -26.93 34.36
N PHE A 788 74.08 -26.29 35.28
CA PHE A 788 74.32 -26.30 36.72
C PHE A 788 73.07 -26.77 37.47
N ASN A 789 73.25 -27.49 38.58
CA ASN A 789 72.18 -27.78 39.51
C ASN A 789 71.90 -26.58 40.44
N SER A 790 70.91 -26.69 41.31
CA SER A 790 70.54 -25.65 42.29
C SER A 790 71.62 -25.34 43.33
N LEU A 791 72.63 -26.20 43.49
CA LEU A 791 73.78 -25.98 44.38
C LEU A 791 74.95 -25.25 43.67
N GLY A 792 74.83 -24.99 42.38
CA GLY A 792 75.89 -24.38 41.56
C GLY A 792 76.94 -25.36 41.07
N GLU A 793 76.73 -26.67 41.23
CA GLU A 793 77.62 -27.70 40.68
C GLU A 793 77.36 -27.85 39.18
N ARG A 794 78.43 -27.87 38.38
CA ARG A 794 78.33 -28.08 36.94
C ARG A 794 78.01 -29.55 36.65
N ILE A 795 76.84 -29.77 36.05
CA ILE A 795 76.30 -31.09 35.72
C ILE A 795 76.73 -31.54 34.32
N SER A 796 76.77 -30.62 33.36
CA SER A 796 77.14 -30.93 31.98
C SER A 796 77.71 -29.71 31.25
N GLU A 797 78.61 -29.95 30.30
CA GLU A 797 79.02 -28.99 29.29
C GLU A 797 78.41 -29.47 27.97
N LEU A 798 77.37 -28.78 27.49
CA LEU A 798 76.62 -29.22 26.30
C LEU A 798 77.30 -28.82 25.00
N LEU A 799 78.04 -27.71 25.05
CA LEU A 799 78.68 -27.14 23.89
C LEU A 799 79.90 -26.34 24.35
N ASN A 800 81.00 -26.46 23.61
CA ASN A 800 82.17 -25.60 23.76
C ASN A 800 82.92 -25.51 22.42
N ASN A 801 82.27 -24.97 21.41
CA ASN A 801 82.73 -24.99 20.01
C ASN A 801 82.71 -23.59 19.41
N GLN A 802 83.53 -23.39 18.37
CA GLN A 802 83.35 -22.25 17.48
C GLN A 802 82.10 -22.51 16.65
N LEU A 803 81.11 -21.62 16.72
CA LEU A 803 79.91 -21.67 15.91
C LEU A 803 79.90 -20.49 14.95
N SER A 804 79.42 -20.72 13.72
CA SER A 804 79.20 -19.66 12.75
C SER A 804 78.12 -18.69 13.23
N ALA A 805 78.15 -17.46 12.76
CA ALA A 805 77.06 -16.50 12.96
C ALA A 805 75.73 -17.13 12.51
N GLY A 806 74.67 -16.95 13.30
CA GLY A 806 73.37 -17.55 13.01
C GLY A 806 72.52 -17.90 14.21
N PHE A 807 71.39 -18.56 13.92
CA PHE A 807 70.52 -19.16 14.93
C PHE A 807 70.92 -20.60 15.17
N HIS A 808 70.98 -21.01 16.43
CA HIS A 808 71.47 -22.31 16.86
C HIS A 808 70.54 -22.91 17.90
N GLU A 809 70.44 -24.24 17.87
CA GLU A 809 69.66 -25.02 18.83
C GLU A 809 70.53 -26.15 19.38
N VAL A 810 70.50 -26.34 20.69
CA VAL A 810 71.19 -27.45 21.37
C VAL A 810 70.20 -28.14 22.29
N SER A 811 70.06 -29.46 22.12
CA SER A 811 69.24 -30.30 22.99
C SER A 811 69.97 -30.68 24.27
N PHE A 812 69.28 -30.63 25.41
CA PHE A 812 69.73 -31.18 26.68
C PHE A 812 68.87 -32.38 27.07
N ASP A 813 69.49 -33.55 27.22
CA ASP A 813 68.86 -34.76 27.76
C ASP A 813 69.29 -34.96 29.22
N ALA A 814 68.31 -34.82 30.13
CA ALA A 814 68.50 -34.99 31.57
C ALA A 814 68.03 -36.37 32.08
N SER A 815 67.99 -37.39 31.22
CA SER A 815 67.55 -38.75 31.56
C SER A 815 68.30 -39.35 32.75
N ASN A 816 69.54 -38.94 33.01
CA ASN A 816 70.35 -39.41 34.14
C ASN A 816 70.32 -38.50 35.39
N GLN A 817 69.49 -37.45 35.40
CA GLN A 817 69.37 -36.49 36.51
C GLN A 817 68.05 -36.66 37.28
N ALA A 818 68.00 -36.29 38.56
CA ALA A 818 66.76 -36.27 39.34
C ALA A 818 65.92 -35.02 38.99
N SER A 819 64.58 -35.10 39.12
CA SER A 819 63.68 -33.95 38.98
C SER A 819 64.16 -32.78 39.85
N GLY A 820 64.12 -31.56 39.31
CA GLY A 820 64.68 -30.40 40.01
C GLY A 820 64.86 -29.18 39.13
N ILE A 821 65.40 -28.12 39.74
CA ILE A 821 65.74 -26.87 39.06
C ILE A 821 67.19 -26.94 38.59
N PHE A 822 67.39 -26.63 37.32
CA PHE A 822 68.70 -26.48 36.70
C PHE A 822 68.84 -25.08 36.12
N TYR A 823 70.07 -24.67 35.89
CA TYR A 823 70.40 -23.42 35.22
C TYR A 823 71.30 -23.71 34.04
N TYR A 824 71.02 -23.10 32.90
CA TYR A 824 71.94 -23.11 31.76
C TYR A 824 72.59 -21.74 31.63
N VAL A 825 73.92 -21.75 31.53
CA VAL A 825 74.75 -20.58 31.30
C VAL A 825 75.27 -20.67 29.88
N VAL A 826 74.92 -19.68 29.06
CA VAL A 826 75.43 -19.54 27.70
C VAL A 826 76.41 -18.38 27.69
N THR A 827 77.64 -18.65 27.27
CA THR A 827 78.66 -17.64 27.01
C THR A 827 79.05 -17.69 25.55
N ALA A 828 79.24 -16.53 24.94
CA ALA A 828 79.68 -16.41 23.56
C ALA A 828 80.69 -15.28 23.44
N THR A 829 81.85 -15.57 22.84
CA THR A 829 82.87 -14.56 22.48
C THR A 829 82.91 -14.47 20.97
N GLY A 830 82.44 -13.36 20.43
CA GLY A 830 82.43 -13.08 19.00
C GLY A 830 83.84 -12.86 18.43
N THR A 831 84.05 -13.22 17.18
CA THR A 831 85.30 -12.90 16.45
C THR A 831 85.52 -11.40 16.27
N ASP A 832 84.48 -10.59 16.47
CA ASP A 832 84.53 -9.14 16.51
C ASP A 832 84.92 -8.57 17.90
N GLY A 833 85.22 -9.43 18.87
CA GLY A 833 85.62 -9.07 20.23
C GLY A 833 84.47 -8.79 21.20
N ARG A 834 83.21 -8.95 20.80
CA ARG A 834 82.05 -8.81 21.71
C ARG A 834 81.90 -10.07 22.57
N ASP A 835 81.76 -9.88 23.88
CA ASP A 835 81.44 -10.95 24.82
C ASP A 835 79.97 -10.89 25.26
N PHE A 836 79.34 -12.05 25.36
CA PHE A 836 77.98 -12.22 25.83
C PHE A 836 77.89 -13.33 26.86
N ARG A 837 77.09 -13.12 27.90
CA ARG A 837 76.77 -14.12 28.92
C ARG A 837 75.31 -14.02 29.33
N SER A 838 74.59 -15.13 29.28
CA SER A 838 73.21 -15.23 29.76
C SER A 838 73.03 -16.46 30.64
N VAL A 839 72.16 -16.35 31.64
CA VAL A 839 71.80 -17.45 32.54
C VAL A 839 70.29 -17.56 32.57
N LYS A 840 69.77 -18.77 32.38
CA LYS A 840 68.33 -19.04 32.42
C LYS A 840 68.03 -20.29 33.22
N LYS A 841 66.85 -20.29 33.83
CA LYS A 841 66.33 -21.38 34.68
C LYS A 841 65.55 -22.38 33.83
N MET A 842 65.77 -23.67 34.06
CA MET A 842 64.97 -24.76 33.51
C MET A 842 64.54 -25.73 34.61
N VAL A 843 63.39 -26.38 34.43
CA VAL A 843 62.77 -27.28 35.42
C VAL A 843 62.59 -28.65 34.80
N LEU A 844 63.29 -29.66 35.33
CA LEU A 844 63.09 -31.06 34.97
C LEU A 844 62.00 -31.66 35.86
N MET A 845 60.98 -32.25 35.25
CA MET A 845 59.87 -32.89 35.96
C MET A 845 59.67 -34.30 35.40
N LYS A 846 60.33 -35.28 36.02
CA LYS A 846 60.13 -36.71 35.74
C LYS A 846 58.90 -37.27 36.40
#